data_AF-A0A231P6R6-F1
#
_entry.id   AF-A0A231P6R6-F1
#
_cell.length_a   1.000
_cell.length_b   1.000
_cell.length_c   1.000
_cell.angle_alpha   90.00
_cell.angle_beta   90.00
_cell.angle_gamma   90.00
#
_symmetry.space_group_name_H-M   'P 1'
#
loop_
_entity.id
_entity.type
_entity.pdbx_description
1 polymer ?
#
loop_
_entity_poly.entity_id
_entity_poly.type
_entity_poly.pdbx_seq_one_letter_code
_entity_poly.pdbx_strand_id
1 'polypeptide(L)'
;MLSRPRAGLTSLTALALVLAGAVTAAPPATPAPAAPAALPPADYQQVQLAAGTAETGEPMSLAVLPDRSVLHTARDGTIRLTDAAGNTRQAGKLDVYTHDEEGLQGIAADPAFTTNRYVYVYYSPRLNTPAGDAPTTGTAADFAPWKGHLNLSRFTLRTDGTLDTAGEKVLLQVPNDRGQCCHVGGDLDFDAAGNLYLSTGDDTNPFDSSGYAPIDERTDRNPQFDAQRSSANTNDLRGKVLRIKPTAAGGYTVPPGNLFAPGTGGTRAEIYAMGFRNPFRMSVDRPTGTVYLGDYGPDAGGTDPNRGPGGQVEFNRITSPGNYGWPYCTGTNTPAETYNEYTFPNGPSGAKYSCAAGPANNSFRNTGQTQLPPARPSWIKYGLDGSPPEFGGGSESPMGGEVYRFDPASTSAVKFPQSLDGRFFAAEYGRRWIKAVEVRGDGSYGAIEDVPWTGTQVMDTDFGPDGALYVLDYGTGGNNSGLYRIEYIAGSDRNPVARASADRTSGTLPLTVRFSSQGSADPEGGALTYSWNFGDGTTSAQADPSHTYTTAGTYRPTLTVRDPAGLTGTASLVVTAGNTAPTVDLQQPLHGQPFAFGDTVPFRVRVSDPEDGSVDCSRVKVTYLLGHDSHTHAITSTNGCEGTLTVPADGEHDSAANLYGVFDAEYTDTGGLTTHSVRTLQPRHRQGEHFGAQSGVQIAEHATAEGGRTVGFTDDGDWISFQPYVLAGATRFTARVASGGAGGTLQVRAGSATGPLLGSATVPVTGGWDTFTDVTAALSGAPAGTTELFLVFRGPTGQGNLFDVDAFTLGTGSTTTTPWEAESYSSASGVQSAAHGSASGGLTLGYVDDGDWAGYASVSTAGATAVSARVSSAGAGGTLQFRSGSQTGPLLGSVTVPVTGGWDTFTTVSATLVGTGSGPLFLTFTGGSGSLFDIDTFTLTRSAATARKGR
;
A
#
# COMPACT_ATOMS: atom_id res chain seq x y z
N MET A 1 -17.34 -8.07 -77.69
CA MET A 1 -16.29 -8.05 -78.73
C MET A 1 -16.03 -6.60 -79.10
N LEU A 2 -14.80 -6.07 -79.17
CA LEU A 2 -13.46 -6.65 -78.96
C LEU A 2 -12.61 -5.74 -78.04
N SER A 3 -11.45 -6.25 -77.64
CA SER A 3 -10.57 -5.70 -76.60
C SER A 3 -9.34 -4.96 -77.14
N ARG A 4 -9.06 -3.76 -76.57
CA ARG A 4 -7.71 -3.20 -76.21
C ARG A 4 -6.68 -2.99 -77.37
N PRO A 5 -5.53 -2.28 -77.19
CA PRO A 5 -4.82 -1.93 -75.95
C PRO A 5 -4.20 -0.49 -75.82
N ARG A 6 -3.65 -0.19 -74.60
CA ARG A 6 -2.42 0.57 -74.19
C ARG A 6 -1.95 1.81 -75.03
N ALA A 7 -1.31 2.88 -74.53
CA ALA A 7 -0.97 3.54 -73.23
C ALA A 7 -0.21 4.88 -73.61
N GLY A 8 0.11 5.88 -72.78
CA GLY A 8 0.00 6.16 -71.34
C GLY A 8 0.63 7.56 -71.00
N LEU A 9 1.30 7.70 -69.83
CA LEU A 9 2.13 8.83 -69.35
C LEU A 9 1.48 10.18 -68.85
N THR A 10 1.44 10.29 -67.51
CA THR A 10 2.01 11.38 -66.65
C THR A 10 1.58 12.87 -66.72
N SER A 11 0.91 13.28 -65.62
CA SER A 11 1.34 14.32 -64.63
C SER A 11 0.86 15.79 -64.67
N LEU A 12 0.14 16.17 -63.59
CA LEU A 12 0.13 17.45 -62.83
C LEU A 12 -0.30 18.76 -63.59
N THR A 13 -1.03 19.75 -63.02
CA THR A 13 -1.37 20.15 -61.63
C THR A 13 -2.64 21.05 -61.57
N ALA A 14 -3.10 21.40 -60.35
CA ALA A 14 -3.83 22.64 -59.96
C ALA A 14 -5.39 22.69 -59.91
N LEU A 15 -5.92 22.27 -58.75
CA LEU A 15 -6.81 22.96 -57.78
C LEU A 15 -8.11 23.73 -58.17
N ALA A 16 -9.13 23.48 -57.32
CA ALA A 16 -10.26 24.34 -56.88
C ALA A 16 -11.56 24.46 -57.72
N LEU A 17 -12.64 23.86 -57.20
CA LEU A 17 -13.90 24.57 -56.95
C LEU A 17 -14.73 23.89 -55.84
N VAL A 18 -15.48 24.70 -55.09
CA VAL A 18 -16.36 24.27 -53.97
C VAL A 18 -17.78 24.02 -54.49
N LEU A 19 -18.45 22.95 -54.04
CA LEU A 19 -19.91 22.82 -54.08
C LEU A 19 -20.47 22.38 -52.73
N ALA A 20 -21.48 23.09 -52.25
CA ALA A 20 -22.25 22.72 -51.06
C ALA A 20 -23.36 21.73 -51.43
N GLY A 21 -23.49 20.65 -50.65
CA GLY A 21 -24.60 19.70 -50.72
C GLY A 21 -25.43 19.77 -49.44
N ALA A 22 -26.74 19.99 -49.56
CA ALA A 22 -27.64 20.07 -48.40
C ALA A 22 -27.92 18.67 -47.82
N VAL A 23 -27.79 18.53 -46.50
CA VAL A 23 -28.18 17.32 -45.76
C VAL A 23 -29.54 17.57 -45.10
N THR A 24 -30.52 16.74 -45.43
CA THR A 24 -31.83 16.73 -44.77
C THR A 24 -31.69 16.09 -43.40
N ALA A 25 -31.83 16.87 -42.32
CA ALA A 25 -31.82 16.33 -40.97
C ALA A 25 -33.05 15.46 -40.70
N ALA A 26 -32.81 14.21 -40.29
CA ALA A 26 -33.84 13.40 -39.64
C ALA A 26 -34.12 13.99 -38.23
N PRO A 27 -35.35 13.91 -37.71
CA PRO A 27 -35.61 14.28 -36.32
C PRO A 27 -34.78 13.39 -35.38
N PRO A 28 -34.29 13.93 -34.24
CA PRO A 28 -33.56 13.12 -33.29
C PRO A 28 -34.47 11.99 -32.80
N ALA A 29 -33.99 10.75 -32.89
CA ALA A 29 -34.65 9.64 -32.24
C ALA A 29 -34.67 9.94 -30.73
N THR A 30 -35.86 9.99 -30.13
CA THR A 30 -35.97 9.96 -28.67
C THR A 30 -35.22 8.72 -28.19
N PRO A 31 -34.23 8.83 -27.28
CA PRO A 31 -33.57 7.65 -26.74
C PRO A 31 -34.63 6.74 -26.15
N ALA A 32 -34.53 5.44 -26.42
CA ALA A 32 -35.34 4.47 -25.72
C ALA A 32 -35.11 4.65 -24.21
N PRO A 33 -36.15 4.52 -23.37
CA PRO A 33 -35.95 4.56 -21.93
C PRO A 33 -34.87 3.53 -21.56
N ALA A 34 -33.90 3.96 -20.75
CA ALA A 34 -32.87 3.07 -20.26
C ALA A 34 -33.54 1.84 -19.62
N ALA A 35 -32.96 0.66 -19.83
CA ALA A 35 -33.40 -0.53 -19.12
C ALA A 35 -33.31 -0.25 -17.60
N PRO A 36 -34.30 -0.66 -16.79
CA PRO A 36 -34.20 -0.50 -15.35
C PRO A 36 -32.96 -1.24 -14.85
N ALA A 37 -32.17 -0.59 -13.99
CA ALA A 37 -31.03 -1.21 -13.35
C ALA A 37 -31.47 -2.48 -12.59
N ALA A 38 -30.68 -3.56 -12.65
CA ALA A 38 -30.97 -4.79 -11.92
C ALA A 38 -30.73 -4.66 -10.40
N LEU A 39 -30.03 -3.59 -9.99
CA LEU A 39 -29.62 -3.27 -8.63
C LEU A 39 -30.04 -1.83 -8.23
N PRO A 40 -31.35 -1.49 -8.20
CA PRO A 40 -31.79 -0.16 -7.82
C PRO A 40 -31.51 0.09 -6.32
N PRO A 41 -30.77 1.15 -5.92
CA PRO A 41 -30.35 1.32 -4.52
C PRO A 41 -31.46 1.37 -3.47
N ALA A 42 -32.69 1.73 -3.85
CA ALA A 42 -33.85 1.73 -2.95
C ALA A 42 -34.33 0.31 -2.57
N ASP A 43 -33.96 -0.72 -3.34
CA ASP A 43 -34.33 -2.10 -3.06
C ASP A 43 -33.33 -2.82 -2.14
N TYR A 44 -32.27 -2.15 -1.69
CA TYR A 44 -31.21 -2.74 -0.87
C TYR A 44 -30.95 -1.93 0.39
N GLN A 45 -30.46 -2.59 1.45
CA GLN A 45 -29.95 -1.94 2.65
C GLN A 45 -28.63 -2.54 3.10
N GLN A 46 -27.76 -1.71 3.66
CA GLN A 46 -26.48 -2.09 4.25
C GLN A 46 -26.62 -2.12 5.79
N VAL A 47 -26.69 -3.33 6.36
CA VAL A 47 -26.74 -3.55 7.81
C VAL A 47 -25.32 -3.65 8.35
N GLN A 48 -24.94 -2.75 9.26
CA GLN A 48 -23.65 -2.77 9.94
C GLN A 48 -23.69 -3.77 11.10
N LEU A 49 -22.82 -4.79 11.07
CA LEU A 49 -22.71 -5.83 12.10
C LEU A 49 -21.57 -5.55 13.08
N ALA A 50 -20.44 -5.05 12.59
CA ALA A 50 -19.31 -4.60 13.41
C ALA A 50 -18.67 -3.36 12.80
N ALA A 51 -18.03 -2.51 13.61
CA ALA A 51 -17.25 -1.38 13.11
C ALA A 51 -16.13 -0.97 14.07
N GLY A 52 -15.06 -0.42 13.49
CA GLY A 52 -13.87 0.05 14.18
C GLY A 52 -12.88 -1.06 14.51
N THR A 53 -11.61 -0.66 14.64
CA THR A 53 -10.45 -1.54 14.89
C THR A 53 -10.59 -2.39 16.16
N ALA A 54 -11.33 -1.92 17.17
CA ALA A 54 -11.64 -2.69 18.37
C ALA A 54 -12.42 -3.98 18.03
N GLU A 55 -13.41 -3.88 17.13
CA GLU A 55 -14.27 -5.00 16.76
C GLU A 55 -13.76 -5.78 15.55
N THR A 56 -12.92 -5.21 14.67
CA THR A 56 -12.41 -5.92 13.48
C THR A 56 -10.92 -6.25 13.52
N GLY A 57 -10.10 -5.47 14.23
CA GLY A 57 -8.66 -5.42 14.01
C GLY A 57 -8.29 -4.81 12.64
N GLU A 58 -7.09 -5.13 12.16
CA GLU A 58 -6.66 -4.99 10.76
C GLU A 58 -7.28 -6.15 9.95
N PRO A 59 -8.43 -5.97 9.28
CA PRO A 59 -9.26 -7.09 8.84
C PRO A 59 -8.65 -7.78 7.62
N MET A 60 -8.66 -9.11 7.56
CA MET A 60 -8.10 -9.86 6.43
C MET A 60 -9.12 -10.75 5.72
N SER A 61 -9.88 -11.60 6.41
CA SER A 61 -10.80 -12.54 5.74
C SER A 61 -12.03 -12.86 6.58
N LEU A 62 -13.11 -13.31 5.95
CA LEU A 62 -14.38 -13.67 6.59
C LEU A 62 -14.91 -15.04 6.13
N ALA A 63 -15.68 -15.70 6.99
CA ALA A 63 -16.47 -16.89 6.63
C ALA A 63 -17.83 -16.85 7.34
N VAL A 64 -18.92 -16.92 6.58
CA VAL A 64 -20.29 -16.91 7.12
C VAL A 64 -20.69 -18.32 7.54
N LEU A 65 -21.08 -18.46 8.81
CA LEU A 65 -21.49 -19.73 9.39
C LEU A 65 -22.98 -20.01 9.14
N PRO A 66 -23.42 -21.29 9.21
CA PRO A 66 -24.81 -21.68 8.95
C PRO A 66 -25.87 -21.05 9.88
N ASP A 67 -25.46 -20.50 11.03
CA ASP A 67 -26.32 -19.76 11.96
C ASP A 67 -26.31 -18.23 11.73
N ARG A 68 -25.65 -17.78 10.65
CA ARG A 68 -25.41 -16.39 10.25
C ARG A 68 -24.50 -15.58 11.16
N SER A 69 -23.79 -16.24 12.08
CA SER A 69 -22.59 -15.63 12.66
C SER A 69 -21.44 -15.66 11.64
N VAL A 70 -20.48 -14.76 11.79
CA VAL A 70 -19.37 -14.57 10.87
C VAL A 70 -18.07 -14.71 11.64
N LEU A 71 -17.23 -15.66 11.24
CA LEU A 71 -15.83 -15.66 11.64
C LEU A 71 -15.09 -14.65 10.79
N HIS A 72 -14.21 -13.84 11.39
CA HIS A 72 -13.29 -12.99 10.63
C HIS A 72 -11.93 -12.92 11.29
N THR A 73 -10.91 -12.69 10.45
CA THR A 73 -9.51 -12.64 10.85
C THR A 73 -9.00 -11.20 10.89
N ALA A 74 -8.05 -10.96 11.80
CA ALA A 74 -7.17 -9.81 11.74
C ALA A 74 -5.71 -10.26 11.58
N ARG A 75 -4.90 -9.49 10.84
CA ARG A 75 -3.53 -9.90 10.47
C ARG A 75 -2.63 -10.20 11.68
N ASP A 76 -2.91 -9.56 12.81
CA ASP A 76 -2.23 -9.75 14.11
C ASP A 76 -2.42 -11.15 14.76
N GLY A 77 -3.11 -12.08 14.08
CA GLY A 77 -3.37 -13.43 14.55
C GLY A 77 -4.72 -13.58 15.27
N THR A 78 -5.49 -12.51 15.45
CA THR A 78 -6.79 -12.57 16.15
C THR A 78 -7.89 -13.10 15.24
N ILE A 79 -8.63 -14.10 15.71
CA ILE A 79 -9.86 -14.59 15.06
C ILE A 79 -11.04 -14.15 15.91
N ARG A 80 -12.01 -13.50 15.29
CA ARG A 80 -13.23 -12.99 15.91
C ARG A 80 -14.46 -13.72 15.39
N LEU A 81 -15.53 -13.68 16.17
CA LEU A 81 -16.86 -14.18 15.82
C LEU A 81 -17.87 -13.06 16.08
N THR A 82 -18.56 -12.60 15.03
CA THR A 82 -19.68 -11.65 15.11
C THR A 82 -20.98 -12.41 14.93
N ASP A 83 -21.90 -12.33 15.89
CA ASP A 83 -23.21 -12.98 15.75
C ASP A 83 -24.15 -12.23 14.79
N ALA A 84 -25.29 -12.85 14.45
CA ALA A 84 -26.27 -12.28 13.53
C ALA A 84 -26.93 -10.97 14.02
N ALA A 85 -26.70 -10.57 15.27
CA ALA A 85 -27.15 -9.32 15.89
C ALA A 85 -26.00 -8.30 16.06
N GLY A 86 -24.82 -8.58 15.53
CA GLY A 86 -23.65 -7.69 15.58
C GLY A 86 -22.80 -7.80 16.84
N ASN A 87 -23.05 -8.75 17.74
CA ASN A 87 -22.21 -8.93 18.92
C ASN A 87 -20.93 -9.65 18.52
N THR A 88 -19.85 -8.89 18.47
CA THR A 88 -18.52 -9.40 18.14
C THR A 88 -17.80 -9.88 19.40
N ARG A 89 -16.88 -10.84 19.26
CA ARG A 89 -15.97 -11.28 20.34
C ARG A 89 -14.79 -12.02 19.76
N GLN A 90 -13.67 -12.04 20.48
CA GLN A 90 -12.54 -12.90 20.14
C GLN A 90 -12.93 -14.38 20.28
N ALA A 91 -12.75 -15.15 19.22
CA ALA A 91 -12.87 -16.61 19.22
C ALA A 91 -11.53 -17.26 19.58
N GLY A 92 -10.42 -16.70 19.10
CA GLY A 92 -9.06 -17.16 19.41
C GLY A 92 -7.99 -16.15 19.00
N LYS A 93 -6.73 -16.42 19.33
CA LYS A 93 -5.57 -15.72 18.78
C LYS A 93 -4.42 -16.70 18.57
N LEU A 94 -3.75 -16.60 17.42
CA LEU A 94 -2.58 -17.39 17.05
C LEU A 94 -1.31 -16.54 17.23
N ASP A 95 -0.18 -17.17 17.58
CA ASP A 95 1.12 -16.49 17.55
C ASP A 95 1.66 -16.49 16.11
N VAL A 96 1.63 -15.30 15.51
CA VAL A 96 1.97 -15.09 14.11
C VAL A 96 3.25 -14.27 13.97
N TYR A 97 3.99 -14.53 12.90
CA TYR A 97 5.02 -13.62 12.41
C TYR A 97 4.35 -12.53 11.57
N THR A 98 4.68 -11.27 11.87
CA THR A 98 4.13 -10.08 11.20
C THR A 98 5.28 -9.18 10.79
N HIS A 99 5.56 -9.17 9.49
CA HIS A 99 6.49 -8.30 8.78
C HIS A 99 5.87 -8.09 7.39
N ASP A 100 5.81 -6.85 6.93
CA ASP A 100 5.07 -6.44 5.72
C ASP A 100 3.66 -7.05 5.64
N GLU A 101 3.36 -7.86 4.63
CA GLU A 101 2.06 -8.54 4.44
C GLU A 101 1.85 -9.78 5.34
N GLU A 102 2.88 -10.33 5.98
CA GLU A 102 2.76 -11.58 6.75
C GLU A 102 1.88 -11.43 8.00
N GLY A 103 1.27 -12.55 8.40
CA GLY A 103 0.37 -12.63 9.55
C GLY A 103 -0.67 -13.72 9.35
N LEU A 104 -1.87 -13.50 9.89
CA LEU A 104 -3.04 -14.34 9.68
C LEU A 104 -3.84 -13.85 8.45
N GLN A 105 -4.07 -14.75 7.48
CA GLN A 105 -4.71 -14.47 6.20
C GLN A 105 -6.15 -15.03 6.16
N GLY A 106 -6.43 -15.99 5.27
CA GLY A 106 -7.75 -16.57 5.04
C GLY A 106 -8.30 -17.46 6.15
N ILE A 107 -9.63 -17.55 6.20
CA ILE A 107 -10.40 -18.47 7.05
C ILE A 107 -11.55 -19.10 6.28
N ALA A 108 -11.79 -20.41 6.45
CA ALA A 108 -12.93 -21.09 5.84
C ALA A 108 -13.60 -22.07 6.81
N ALA A 109 -14.93 -22.13 6.78
CA ALA A 109 -15.71 -23.15 7.47
C ALA A 109 -15.81 -24.44 6.63
N ASP A 110 -15.68 -25.60 7.27
CA ASP A 110 -15.86 -26.90 6.60
C ASP A 110 -17.30 -27.04 6.05
N PRO A 111 -17.54 -27.61 4.85
CA PRO A 111 -18.90 -27.80 4.35
C PRO A 111 -19.82 -28.63 5.27
N ALA A 112 -19.24 -29.43 6.17
CA ALA A 112 -19.96 -30.18 7.21
C ALA A 112 -19.90 -29.52 8.61
N PHE A 113 -19.65 -28.20 8.69
CA PHE A 113 -19.45 -27.42 9.93
C PHE A 113 -20.55 -27.60 10.98
N THR A 114 -21.82 -27.76 10.57
CA THR A 114 -22.95 -28.05 11.46
C THR A 114 -22.78 -29.34 12.28
N THR A 115 -21.89 -30.24 11.84
CA THR A 115 -21.61 -31.52 12.49
C THR A 115 -20.19 -31.62 13.08
N ASN A 116 -19.17 -31.12 12.36
CA ASN A 116 -17.77 -31.30 12.75
C ASN A 116 -17.15 -30.05 13.41
N ARG A 117 -17.77 -28.87 13.22
CA ARG A 117 -17.28 -27.56 13.69
C ARG A 117 -15.84 -27.24 13.27
N TYR A 118 -15.37 -27.80 12.16
CA TYR A 118 -14.01 -27.57 11.68
C TYR A 118 -13.90 -26.24 10.93
N VAL A 119 -12.81 -25.53 11.22
CA VAL A 119 -12.41 -24.31 10.53
C VAL A 119 -10.98 -24.46 10.03
N TYR A 120 -10.70 -23.95 8.84
CA TYR A 120 -9.39 -23.95 8.21
C TYR A 120 -8.87 -22.52 8.18
N VAL A 121 -7.58 -22.36 8.45
CA VAL A 121 -6.93 -21.07 8.67
C VAL A 121 -5.57 -21.10 8.00
N TYR A 122 -5.23 -20.03 7.27
CA TYR A 122 -3.92 -19.88 6.64
C TYR A 122 -3.14 -18.72 7.28
N TYR A 123 -1.93 -18.97 7.78
CA TYR A 123 -1.20 -17.98 8.56
C TYR A 123 0.33 -18.20 8.58
N SER A 124 1.09 -17.14 8.81
CA SER A 124 2.54 -17.16 9.07
C SER A 124 2.83 -17.50 10.54
N PRO A 125 3.19 -18.74 10.92
CA PRO A 125 3.63 -19.04 12.28
C PRO A 125 4.89 -18.28 12.66
N ARG A 126 5.01 -17.92 13.95
CA ARG A 126 6.27 -17.43 14.52
C ARG A 126 7.31 -18.56 14.54
N LEU A 127 8.47 -18.28 13.95
CA LEU A 127 9.61 -19.20 13.85
C LEU A 127 10.86 -18.53 14.48
N ASN A 128 12.04 -19.07 14.22
CA ASN A 128 13.33 -18.44 14.54
C ASN A 128 13.82 -17.43 13.48
N THR A 129 12.95 -17.04 12.52
CA THR A 129 13.19 -15.96 11.57
C THR A 129 13.53 -14.66 12.32
N PRO A 130 14.55 -13.89 11.91
CA PRO A 130 14.83 -12.58 12.51
C PRO A 130 13.66 -11.60 12.33
N ALA A 131 13.70 -10.51 13.11
CA ALA A 131 12.81 -9.36 12.95
C ALA A 131 13.48 -8.27 12.10
N GLY A 132 12.68 -7.45 11.42
CA GLY A 132 13.16 -6.47 10.45
C GLY A 132 13.45 -7.10 9.10
N ASP A 133 14.28 -6.44 8.30
CA ASP A 133 14.40 -6.74 6.87
C ASP A 133 15.57 -7.69 6.56
N ALA A 134 15.33 -8.60 5.61
CA ALA A 134 16.36 -9.44 5.03
C ALA A 134 17.28 -8.61 4.11
N PRO A 135 18.56 -8.98 3.96
CA PRO A 135 19.45 -8.28 3.05
C PRO A 135 19.00 -8.49 1.59
N THR A 136 19.01 -7.42 0.78
CA THR A 136 18.62 -7.48 -0.65
C THR A 136 19.69 -8.13 -1.53
N THR A 137 20.95 -8.13 -1.08
CA THR A 137 22.08 -8.88 -1.67
C THR A 137 22.90 -9.58 -0.58
N GLY A 138 23.60 -10.64 -0.94
CA GLY A 138 24.34 -11.48 0.01
C GLY A 138 24.58 -12.89 -0.52
N THR A 139 25.08 -13.76 0.36
CA THR A 139 25.27 -15.18 0.06
C THR A 139 24.06 -16.01 0.46
N ALA A 140 24.00 -17.26 -0.01
CA ALA A 140 22.98 -18.21 0.44
C ALA A 140 22.99 -18.46 1.97
N ALA A 141 24.09 -18.18 2.67
CA ALA A 141 24.17 -18.27 4.13
C ALA A 141 23.48 -17.07 4.81
N ASP A 142 23.53 -15.88 4.20
CA ASP A 142 22.90 -14.66 4.73
C ASP A 142 21.38 -14.69 4.56
N PHE A 143 20.88 -15.35 3.51
CA PHE A 143 19.44 -15.58 3.28
C PHE A 143 18.87 -16.78 4.05
N ALA A 144 19.72 -17.67 4.60
CA ALA A 144 19.25 -18.90 5.25
C ALA A 144 18.42 -18.69 6.54
N PRO A 145 18.74 -17.72 7.44
CA PRO A 145 17.92 -17.42 8.62
C PRO A 145 16.50 -16.94 8.28
N TRP A 146 16.31 -16.42 7.07
CA TRP A 146 15.07 -15.81 6.59
C TRP A 146 14.10 -16.80 5.94
N LYS A 147 14.46 -18.08 5.84
CA LYS A 147 13.55 -19.12 5.34
C LYS A 147 12.45 -19.42 6.35
N GLY A 148 11.20 -19.30 5.92
CA GLY A 148 9.99 -19.58 6.69
C GLY A 148 8.96 -20.39 5.89
N HIS A 149 7.72 -20.35 6.37
CA HIS A 149 6.56 -20.94 5.70
C HIS A 149 5.27 -20.35 6.28
N LEU A 150 4.17 -20.49 5.54
CA LEU A 150 2.81 -20.32 6.03
C LEU A 150 2.19 -21.71 6.27
N ASN A 151 1.44 -21.83 7.36
CA ASN A 151 0.67 -23.03 7.72
C ASN A 151 -0.76 -22.89 7.19
N LEU A 152 -1.23 -23.89 6.43
CA LEU A 152 -2.65 -24.19 6.31
C LEU A 152 -3.03 -25.19 7.40
N SER A 153 -3.79 -24.75 8.40
CA SER A 153 -4.13 -25.54 9.58
C SER A 153 -5.63 -25.66 9.79
N ARG A 154 -6.06 -26.79 10.33
CA ARG A 154 -7.44 -27.05 10.77
C ARG A 154 -7.54 -26.97 12.29
N PHE A 155 -8.54 -26.25 12.76
CA PHE A 155 -8.93 -26.13 14.17
C PHE A 155 -10.39 -26.58 14.36
N THR A 156 -10.86 -26.65 15.60
CA THR A 156 -12.28 -26.89 15.94
C THR A 156 -12.84 -25.67 16.67
N LEU A 157 -13.98 -25.14 16.21
CA LEU A 157 -14.70 -24.08 16.92
C LEU A 157 -15.70 -24.68 17.90
N ARG A 158 -15.45 -24.52 19.20
CA ARG A 158 -16.32 -25.02 20.27
C ARG A 158 -17.74 -24.44 20.17
N THR A 159 -18.70 -25.04 20.87
CA THR A 159 -20.11 -24.60 20.87
C THR A 159 -20.33 -23.26 21.56
N ASP A 160 -19.44 -22.87 22.47
CA ASP A 160 -19.33 -21.50 23.00
C ASP A 160 -18.70 -20.51 22.00
N GLY A 161 -18.30 -20.97 20.82
CA GLY A 161 -17.63 -20.19 19.77
C GLY A 161 -16.20 -19.77 20.12
N THR A 162 -15.51 -20.46 21.03
CA THR A 162 -14.06 -20.33 21.21
C THR A 162 -13.31 -21.31 20.30
N LEU A 163 -12.12 -20.93 19.86
CA LEU A 163 -11.26 -21.77 19.02
C LEU A 163 -10.46 -22.74 19.88
N ASP A 164 -10.37 -24.00 19.47
CA ASP A 164 -9.46 -24.97 20.07
C ASP A 164 -8.06 -24.90 19.45
N THR A 165 -7.27 -23.89 19.86
CA THR A 165 -5.90 -23.69 19.38
C THR A 165 -4.96 -24.85 19.72
N ALA A 166 -5.16 -25.53 20.87
CA ALA A 166 -4.41 -26.74 21.23
C ALA A 166 -4.78 -27.97 20.37
N GLY A 167 -5.93 -27.93 19.69
CA GLY A 167 -6.43 -28.98 18.81
C GLY A 167 -5.82 -28.99 17.40
N GLU A 168 -4.91 -28.07 17.08
CA GLU A 168 -4.37 -27.81 15.73
C GLU A 168 -3.99 -29.07 14.95
N LYS A 169 -4.32 -29.07 13.66
CA LYS A 169 -3.76 -29.99 12.66
C LYS A 169 -3.23 -29.16 11.48
N VAL A 170 -1.90 -29.03 11.37
CA VAL A 170 -1.26 -28.51 10.14
C VAL A 170 -1.55 -29.51 9.01
N LEU A 171 -2.15 -29.04 7.92
CA LEU A 171 -2.41 -29.84 6.71
C LEU A 171 -1.25 -29.70 5.73
N LEU A 172 -0.87 -28.46 5.43
CA LEU A 172 0.11 -28.11 4.40
C LEU A 172 0.96 -26.94 4.89
N GLN A 173 2.24 -26.95 4.50
CA GLN A 173 3.15 -25.82 4.68
C GLN A 173 3.55 -25.30 3.31
N VAL A 174 3.29 -24.01 3.06
CA VAL A 174 3.72 -23.30 1.86
C VAL A 174 5.02 -22.58 2.21
N PRO A 175 6.16 -22.87 1.57
CA PRO A 175 7.42 -22.18 1.83
C PRO A 175 7.28 -20.67 1.64
N ASN A 176 7.99 -19.87 2.45
CA ASN A 176 8.07 -18.42 2.28
C ASN A 176 9.52 -17.97 2.56
N ASP A 177 10.02 -17.06 1.76
CA ASP A 177 11.19 -16.25 2.05
C ASP A 177 10.68 -15.03 2.85
N ARG A 178 11.30 -14.68 3.99
CA ARG A 178 10.77 -13.66 4.92
C ARG A 178 11.70 -12.45 5.03
N GLY A 179 11.21 -11.36 5.60
CA GLY A 179 11.97 -10.13 5.79
C GLY A 179 11.99 -9.22 4.56
N GLN A 180 11.15 -9.49 3.56
CA GLN A 180 10.84 -8.55 2.48
C GLN A 180 9.37 -8.75 2.11
N CYS A 181 8.73 -7.66 1.69
CA CYS A 181 7.56 -7.66 0.81
C CYS A 181 7.90 -8.43 -0.49
N CYS A 182 6.96 -9.10 -1.17
CA CYS A 182 5.51 -8.95 -1.12
C CYS A 182 4.78 -10.27 -1.45
N HIS A 183 3.45 -10.20 -1.46
CA HIS A 183 2.50 -11.19 -2.00
C HIS A 183 2.44 -12.50 -1.20
N VAL A 184 1.59 -12.51 -0.17
CA VAL A 184 1.24 -13.73 0.58
C VAL A 184 0.05 -14.50 -0.01
N GLY A 185 -0.86 -13.81 -0.72
CA GLY A 185 -2.16 -14.37 -1.13
C GLY A 185 -2.96 -14.87 0.09
N GLY A 186 -3.49 -16.10 0.01
CA GLY A 186 -3.82 -16.86 1.21
C GLY A 186 -5.30 -17.07 1.51
N ASP A 187 -6.15 -17.03 0.50
CA ASP A 187 -7.60 -17.18 0.63
C ASP A 187 -8.07 -18.64 0.52
N LEU A 188 -9.27 -18.96 1.03
CA LEU A 188 -9.74 -20.33 1.24
C LEU A 188 -11.24 -20.54 0.93
N ASP A 189 -11.59 -21.49 0.05
CA ASP A 189 -12.98 -21.96 -0.10
C ASP A 189 -13.06 -23.43 -0.57
N PHE A 190 -14.26 -24.02 -0.52
CA PHE A 190 -14.57 -25.41 -0.78
C PHE A 190 -15.52 -25.60 -1.97
N ASP A 191 -15.19 -26.54 -2.87
CA ASP A 191 -16.15 -27.05 -3.85
C ASP A 191 -17.24 -27.95 -3.22
N ALA A 192 -18.27 -28.27 -4.00
CA ALA A 192 -19.35 -29.18 -3.57
C ALA A 192 -18.90 -30.64 -3.30
N ALA A 193 -17.70 -31.05 -3.74
CA ALA A 193 -17.08 -32.32 -3.36
C ALA A 193 -16.29 -32.21 -2.03
N GLY A 194 -16.21 -31.01 -1.45
CA GLY A 194 -15.47 -30.68 -0.24
C GLY A 194 -13.96 -30.77 -0.43
N ASN A 195 -13.43 -30.52 -1.63
CA ASN A 195 -12.01 -30.20 -1.82
C ASN A 195 -11.78 -28.75 -1.37
N LEU A 196 -10.72 -28.53 -0.61
CA LEU A 196 -10.28 -27.22 -0.17
C LEU A 196 -9.34 -26.62 -1.21
N TYR A 197 -9.62 -25.40 -1.61
CA TYR A 197 -8.76 -24.58 -2.45
C TYR A 197 -8.00 -23.58 -1.56
N LEU A 198 -6.74 -23.28 -1.90
CA LEU A 198 -5.92 -22.25 -1.26
C LEU A 198 -5.22 -21.41 -2.35
N SER A 199 -5.35 -20.08 -2.31
CA SER A 199 -4.54 -19.19 -3.12
C SER A 199 -3.20 -18.91 -2.44
N THR A 200 -2.13 -18.75 -3.20
CA THR A 200 -0.79 -18.44 -2.66
C THR A 200 -0.12 -17.37 -3.50
N GLY A 201 0.35 -16.31 -2.82
CA GLY A 201 1.17 -15.27 -3.44
C GLY A 201 2.52 -15.80 -3.89
N ASP A 202 3.19 -15.04 -4.77
CA ASP A 202 4.45 -15.41 -5.39
C ASP A 202 5.68 -15.19 -4.52
N ASP A 203 5.51 -14.55 -3.35
CA ASP A 203 6.59 -14.21 -2.41
C ASP A 203 7.72 -13.47 -3.15
N THR A 204 7.40 -12.42 -3.90
CA THR A 204 8.38 -11.74 -4.74
C THR A 204 8.27 -10.24 -4.63
N ASN A 205 9.38 -9.62 -4.21
CA ASN A 205 9.58 -8.19 -4.18
C ASN A 205 9.66 -7.64 -5.62
N PRO A 206 8.77 -6.72 -6.03
CA PRO A 206 8.72 -6.22 -7.40
C PRO A 206 9.61 -4.99 -7.63
N PHE A 207 10.14 -4.35 -6.58
CA PHE A 207 10.49 -2.92 -6.65
C PHE A 207 11.77 -2.61 -7.45
N ASP A 208 12.80 -3.47 -7.37
CA ASP A 208 14.03 -3.35 -8.18
C ASP A 208 13.87 -3.81 -9.65
N SER A 209 12.64 -3.93 -10.16
CA SER A 209 12.33 -4.29 -11.56
C SER A 209 11.92 -3.11 -12.45
N SER A 210 11.84 -1.89 -11.91
CA SER A 210 11.18 -0.74 -12.56
C SER A 210 9.68 -0.97 -12.82
N GLY A 211 9.01 -1.74 -11.95
CA GLY A 211 7.58 -2.09 -12.04
C GLY A 211 7.22 -3.21 -13.04
N TYR A 212 8.20 -3.78 -13.76
CA TYR A 212 7.98 -4.88 -14.70
C TYR A 212 8.14 -6.26 -14.01
N ALA A 213 8.27 -7.34 -14.78
CA ALA A 213 8.49 -8.67 -14.22
C ALA A 213 9.81 -8.76 -13.38
N PRO A 214 9.75 -9.16 -12.09
CA PRO A 214 10.92 -9.40 -11.25
C PRO A 214 11.53 -10.77 -11.56
N ILE A 215 12.59 -10.77 -12.38
CA ILE A 215 13.29 -11.97 -12.86
C ILE A 215 14.82 -11.83 -12.67
N ASP A 216 15.28 -11.34 -11.52
CA ASP A 216 16.70 -11.05 -11.25
C ASP A 216 17.52 -12.30 -10.89
N GLU A 217 18.22 -12.83 -11.89
CA GLU A 217 19.06 -14.03 -11.81
C GLU A 217 20.49 -13.79 -11.28
N ARG A 218 20.81 -12.60 -10.75
CA ARG A 218 22.13 -12.38 -10.11
C ARG A 218 22.32 -13.32 -8.92
N THR A 219 23.48 -13.99 -8.84
CA THR A 219 23.71 -15.07 -7.86
C THR A 219 23.92 -14.58 -6.43
N ASP A 220 24.26 -13.31 -6.27
CA ASP A 220 24.35 -12.56 -5.01
C ASP A 220 23.04 -11.85 -4.65
N ARG A 221 21.98 -11.94 -5.47
CA ARG A 221 20.68 -11.32 -5.20
C ARG A 221 19.82 -12.20 -4.31
N ASN A 222 19.12 -11.57 -3.36
CA ASN A 222 18.09 -12.24 -2.56
C ASN A 222 17.07 -12.92 -3.49
N PRO A 223 16.76 -14.22 -3.29
CA PRO A 223 15.79 -14.95 -4.11
C PRO A 223 14.43 -14.26 -4.28
N GLN A 224 13.99 -13.41 -3.35
CA GLN A 224 12.73 -12.66 -3.45
C GLN A 224 12.65 -11.68 -4.62
N PHE A 225 13.70 -11.48 -5.42
CA PHE A 225 13.64 -10.66 -6.65
C PHE A 225 13.48 -11.49 -7.95
N ASP A 226 13.11 -12.76 -7.81
CA ASP A 226 12.97 -13.72 -8.92
C ASP A 226 11.68 -14.56 -8.78
N ALA A 227 10.60 -14.10 -9.42
CA ALA A 227 9.30 -14.80 -9.49
C ALA A 227 9.38 -16.11 -10.30
N GLN A 228 10.48 -16.34 -11.03
CA GLN A 228 10.68 -17.59 -11.78
C GLN A 228 10.88 -18.78 -10.83
N ARG A 229 11.34 -18.54 -9.59
CA ARG A 229 11.52 -19.58 -8.57
C ARG A 229 10.18 -20.08 -7.99
N SER A 230 9.13 -19.26 -8.07
CA SER A 230 7.81 -19.46 -7.43
C SER A 230 6.72 -19.63 -8.49
N SER A 231 6.12 -18.56 -9.02
CA SER A 231 4.93 -18.61 -9.91
C SER A 231 5.14 -19.48 -11.13
N ALA A 232 6.26 -19.28 -11.81
CA ALA A 232 6.68 -20.04 -12.99
C ALA A 232 7.41 -21.36 -12.67
N ASN A 233 7.47 -21.79 -11.41
CA ASN A 233 8.03 -23.09 -11.02
C ASN A 233 6.90 -24.11 -10.78
N THR A 234 6.91 -25.21 -11.53
CA THR A 234 5.93 -26.29 -11.38
C THR A 234 6.11 -27.13 -10.11
N ASN A 235 7.26 -27.02 -9.44
CA ASN A 235 7.62 -27.74 -8.22
C ASN A 235 7.62 -26.85 -6.95
N ASP A 236 7.09 -25.63 -7.05
CA ASP A 236 6.85 -24.72 -5.93
C ASP A 236 5.35 -24.57 -5.65
N LEU A 237 4.98 -24.15 -4.45
CA LEU A 237 3.60 -23.97 -4.00
C LEU A 237 3.16 -22.49 -4.00
N ARG A 238 4.07 -21.54 -4.21
CA ARG A 238 3.83 -20.08 -4.28
C ARG A 238 3.43 -19.62 -5.68
N GLY A 239 2.58 -18.60 -5.79
CA GLY A 239 2.03 -18.08 -7.06
C GLY A 239 1.08 -19.08 -7.72
N LYS A 240 0.19 -19.69 -6.93
CA LYS A 240 -0.69 -20.81 -7.32
C LYS A 240 -2.12 -20.65 -6.80
N VAL A 241 -3.03 -21.42 -7.39
CA VAL A 241 -4.21 -21.94 -6.70
C VAL A 241 -3.99 -23.44 -6.47
N LEU A 242 -3.92 -23.83 -5.21
CA LEU A 242 -3.76 -25.21 -4.76
C LEU A 242 -5.14 -25.84 -4.53
N ARG A 243 -5.27 -27.15 -4.74
CA ARG A 243 -6.49 -27.90 -4.43
C ARG A 243 -6.16 -29.24 -3.79
N ILE A 244 -6.65 -29.44 -2.57
CA ILE A 244 -6.43 -30.63 -1.75
C ILE A 244 -7.76 -31.14 -1.17
N LYS A 245 -7.77 -32.38 -0.68
CA LYS A 245 -8.91 -32.96 0.04
C LYS A 245 -8.54 -33.20 1.50
N PRO A 246 -9.00 -32.36 2.45
CA PRO A 246 -8.78 -32.58 3.88
C PRO A 246 -9.26 -33.95 4.36
N THR A 247 -8.56 -34.52 5.35
CA THR A 247 -8.95 -35.79 5.99
C THR A 247 -9.37 -35.58 7.45
N ALA A 248 -10.25 -36.44 7.95
CA ALA A 248 -10.74 -36.36 9.33
C ALA A 248 -9.60 -36.46 10.37
N ALA A 249 -8.58 -37.29 10.11
CA ALA A 249 -7.44 -37.51 11.00
C ALA A 249 -6.48 -36.30 11.12
N GLY A 250 -6.56 -35.34 10.19
CA GLY A 250 -5.55 -34.31 9.97
C GLY A 250 -4.62 -34.69 8.82
N GLY A 251 -4.15 -33.70 8.06
CA GLY A 251 -3.53 -33.91 6.74
C GLY A 251 -4.55 -34.04 5.60
N TYR A 252 -4.08 -34.22 4.38
CA TYR A 252 -4.87 -34.18 3.14
C TYR A 252 -4.53 -35.31 2.17
N THR A 253 -5.35 -35.47 1.13
CA THR A 253 -5.03 -36.21 -0.10
C THR A 253 -5.13 -35.29 -1.32
N VAL A 254 -4.48 -35.64 -2.43
CA VAL A 254 -4.56 -34.88 -3.68
C VAL A 254 -5.73 -35.41 -4.53
N PRO A 255 -6.77 -34.62 -4.83
CA PRO A 255 -7.88 -35.05 -5.68
C PRO A 255 -7.46 -35.17 -7.16
N PRO A 256 -8.09 -36.07 -7.94
CA PRO A 256 -7.79 -36.23 -9.35
C PRO A 256 -8.19 -34.98 -10.17
N GLY A 257 -7.45 -34.72 -11.25
CA GLY A 257 -7.71 -33.57 -12.13
C GLY A 257 -7.17 -32.24 -11.62
N ASN A 258 -6.10 -32.26 -10.80
CA ASN A 258 -5.18 -31.13 -10.66
C ASN A 258 -4.31 -30.99 -11.93
N LEU A 259 -3.55 -29.90 -12.06
CA LEU A 259 -2.74 -29.60 -13.25
C LEU A 259 -1.67 -30.67 -13.52
N PHE A 260 -1.11 -31.22 -12.45
CA PHE A 260 -0.11 -32.30 -12.51
C PHE A 260 -0.61 -33.53 -11.77
N ALA A 261 -0.33 -34.71 -12.32
CA ALA A 261 -0.69 -35.97 -11.69
C ALA A 261 0.28 -36.30 -10.52
N PRO A 262 -0.19 -36.95 -9.44
CA PRO A 262 0.69 -37.44 -8.39
C PRO A 262 1.83 -38.32 -8.95
N GLY A 263 3.07 -37.94 -8.63
CA GLY A 263 4.28 -38.63 -9.11
C GLY A 263 4.86 -38.10 -10.44
N THR A 264 4.26 -37.08 -11.06
CA THR A 264 4.89 -36.40 -12.21
C THR A 264 6.18 -35.69 -11.76
N GLY A 265 7.31 -36.06 -12.37
CA GLY A 265 8.63 -35.53 -12.00
C GLY A 265 8.74 -34.02 -12.21
N GLY A 266 9.38 -33.33 -11.25
CA GLY A 266 9.54 -31.87 -11.27
C GLY A 266 8.23 -31.11 -11.07
N THR A 267 7.22 -31.70 -10.40
CA THR A 267 5.93 -31.03 -10.17
C THR A 267 5.37 -31.25 -8.78
N ARG A 268 4.55 -30.30 -8.32
CA ARG A 268 3.67 -30.43 -7.15
C ARG A 268 2.26 -30.80 -7.62
N ALA A 269 1.73 -31.91 -7.09
CA ALA A 269 0.44 -32.43 -7.50
C ALA A 269 -0.74 -31.65 -6.89
N GLU A 270 -0.47 -30.83 -5.88
CA GLU A 270 -1.41 -29.94 -5.20
C GLU A 270 -1.87 -28.78 -6.12
N ILE A 271 -1.09 -28.44 -7.15
CA ILE A 271 -1.36 -27.31 -8.05
C ILE A 271 -2.61 -27.59 -8.90
N TYR A 272 -3.65 -26.78 -8.70
CA TYR A 272 -4.81 -26.71 -9.60
C TYR A 272 -4.57 -25.68 -10.71
N ALA A 273 -4.11 -24.48 -10.37
CA ALA A 273 -3.66 -23.49 -11.34
C ALA A 273 -2.36 -22.80 -10.89
N MET A 274 -1.60 -22.26 -11.83
CA MET A 274 -0.30 -21.64 -11.59
C MET A 274 -0.07 -20.39 -12.43
N GLY A 275 0.98 -19.62 -12.12
CA GLY A 275 1.38 -18.46 -12.88
C GLY A 275 0.57 -17.22 -12.53
N PHE A 276 0.38 -16.99 -11.23
CA PHE A 276 -0.21 -15.78 -10.64
C PHE A 276 0.85 -15.00 -9.85
N ARG A 277 0.66 -13.70 -9.61
CA ARG A 277 1.57 -12.86 -8.81
C ARG A 277 1.08 -12.76 -7.36
N ASN A 278 -0.06 -12.10 -7.16
CA ASN A 278 -0.73 -12.01 -5.87
C ASN A 278 -2.21 -12.36 -6.03
N PRO A 279 -2.55 -13.67 -6.11
CA PRO A 279 -3.91 -14.16 -6.19
C PRO A 279 -4.61 -13.97 -4.82
N PHE A 280 -4.94 -12.72 -4.48
CA PHE A 280 -5.19 -12.32 -3.09
C PHE A 280 -6.52 -12.82 -2.52
N ARG A 281 -7.58 -12.86 -3.34
CA ARG A 281 -8.94 -13.30 -2.96
C ARG A 281 -9.58 -14.17 -4.04
N MET A 282 -10.23 -15.25 -3.64
CA MET A 282 -10.94 -16.16 -4.54
C MET A 282 -12.15 -16.86 -3.91
N SER A 283 -13.13 -17.20 -4.75
CA SER A 283 -14.28 -18.03 -4.39
C SER A 283 -14.41 -19.23 -5.31
N VAL A 284 -15.05 -20.31 -4.83
CA VAL A 284 -15.34 -21.51 -5.62
C VAL A 284 -16.85 -21.65 -5.79
N ASP A 285 -17.34 -21.36 -7.00
CA ASP A 285 -18.76 -21.46 -7.35
C ASP A 285 -19.24 -22.92 -7.26
N ARG A 286 -19.72 -23.32 -6.08
CA ARG A 286 -19.96 -24.72 -5.69
C ARG A 286 -20.76 -25.55 -6.69
N PRO A 287 -21.82 -25.04 -7.36
CA PRO A 287 -22.56 -25.79 -8.38
C PRO A 287 -21.74 -26.13 -9.65
N THR A 288 -20.71 -25.36 -9.99
CA THR A 288 -19.91 -25.56 -11.21
C THR A 288 -18.46 -25.98 -10.96
N GLY A 289 -17.92 -25.71 -9.76
CA GLY A 289 -16.50 -25.89 -9.44
C GLY A 289 -15.58 -24.87 -10.12
N THR A 290 -16.13 -23.78 -10.67
CA THR A 290 -15.34 -22.67 -11.24
C THR A 290 -14.74 -21.84 -10.11
N VAL A 291 -13.43 -21.60 -10.14
CA VAL A 291 -12.80 -20.63 -9.23
C VAL A 291 -12.85 -19.24 -9.87
N TYR A 292 -13.28 -18.23 -9.11
CA TYR A 292 -13.17 -16.82 -9.48
C TYR A 292 -12.09 -16.19 -8.60
N LEU A 293 -11.19 -15.41 -9.19
CA LEU A 293 -9.93 -14.99 -8.54
C LEU A 293 -9.60 -13.54 -8.93
N GLY A 294 -9.20 -12.72 -7.96
CA GLY A 294 -8.47 -11.47 -8.21
C GLY A 294 -6.97 -11.70 -8.14
N ASP A 295 -6.21 -11.27 -9.16
CA ASP A 295 -4.75 -11.31 -9.19
C ASP A 295 -4.19 -9.93 -9.53
N TYR A 296 -3.26 -9.44 -8.70
CA TYR A 296 -2.54 -8.20 -8.99
C TYR A 296 -1.48 -8.47 -10.07
N GLY A 297 -1.16 -7.51 -10.94
CA GLY A 297 -0.14 -7.65 -11.98
C GLY A 297 1.02 -6.66 -11.77
N PRO A 298 1.71 -6.19 -12.83
CA PRO A 298 2.85 -5.26 -12.71
C PRO A 298 2.46 -3.88 -12.17
N ASP A 299 3.44 -3.15 -11.65
CA ASP A 299 3.30 -1.78 -11.13
C ASP A 299 3.89 -0.71 -12.08
N ALA A 300 4.33 -1.10 -13.29
CA ALA A 300 4.99 -0.21 -14.25
C ALA A 300 4.06 0.91 -14.76
N GLY A 301 4.43 2.17 -14.59
CA GLY A 301 3.66 3.35 -15.05
C GLY A 301 3.44 3.49 -16.57
N GLY A 302 3.89 2.54 -17.40
CA GLY A 302 3.65 2.52 -18.84
C GLY A 302 4.21 1.26 -19.52
N THR A 303 3.84 1.06 -20.78
CA THR A 303 4.32 -0.08 -21.61
C THR A 303 5.65 0.23 -22.28
N ASP A 304 6.67 -0.63 -22.12
CA ASP A 304 7.93 -0.60 -22.88
C ASP A 304 8.03 -1.86 -23.77
N PRO A 305 8.11 -1.72 -25.11
CA PRO A 305 8.31 -2.84 -26.03
C PRO A 305 9.49 -3.77 -25.71
N ASN A 306 10.50 -3.30 -24.98
CA ASN A 306 11.69 -4.03 -24.57
C ASN A 306 11.63 -4.59 -23.14
N ARG A 307 10.60 -4.27 -22.34
CA ARG A 307 10.43 -4.83 -20.99
C ARG A 307 9.13 -5.64 -20.89
N GLY A 308 7.98 -5.01 -21.16
CA GLY A 308 6.66 -5.60 -20.96
C GLY A 308 5.54 -4.55 -20.98
N PRO A 309 4.29 -4.95 -20.66
CA PRO A 309 3.18 -4.02 -20.47
C PRO A 309 3.38 -3.14 -19.22
N GLY A 310 2.66 -2.02 -19.19
CA GLY A 310 2.44 -1.24 -17.98
C GLY A 310 1.43 -1.89 -17.03
N GLY A 311 1.06 -1.16 -15.99
CA GLY A 311 0.10 -1.52 -14.95
C GLY A 311 -1.19 -2.12 -15.50
N GLN A 312 -1.44 -3.35 -15.09
CA GLN A 312 -2.71 -4.03 -15.30
C GLN A 312 -2.89 -5.16 -14.28
N VAL A 313 -4.14 -5.44 -13.95
CA VAL A 313 -4.60 -6.42 -12.97
C VAL A 313 -5.76 -7.24 -13.53
N GLU A 314 -6.05 -8.38 -12.91
CA GLU A 314 -6.90 -9.40 -13.52
C GLU A 314 -7.99 -9.92 -12.57
N PHE A 315 -9.22 -10.05 -13.08
CA PHE A 315 -10.16 -11.06 -12.60
C PHE A 315 -10.07 -12.30 -13.50
N ASN A 316 -9.82 -13.43 -12.87
CA ASN A 316 -9.60 -14.72 -13.51
C ASN A 316 -10.75 -15.70 -13.22
N ARG A 317 -11.17 -16.44 -14.26
CA ARG A 317 -12.26 -17.43 -14.19
C ARG A 317 -11.75 -18.82 -14.56
N ILE A 318 -11.42 -19.62 -13.55
CA ILE A 318 -10.69 -20.88 -13.66
C ILE A 318 -11.69 -22.06 -13.72
N THR A 319 -12.15 -22.38 -14.92
CA THR A 319 -13.06 -23.52 -15.19
C THR A 319 -12.35 -24.87 -15.30
N SER A 320 -11.02 -24.89 -15.35
CA SER A 320 -10.20 -26.11 -15.42
C SER A 320 -8.74 -25.81 -15.06
N PRO A 321 -7.92 -26.80 -14.66
CA PRO A 321 -6.51 -26.60 -14.35
C PRO A 321 -5.71 -25.93 -15.48
N GLY A 322 -4.78 -25.02 -15.17
CA GLY A 322 -3.99 -24.32 -16.19
C GLY A 322 -2.87 -23.41 -15.66
N ASN A 323 -2.07 -22.87 -16.58
CA ASN A 323 -1.09 -21.81 -16.33
C ASN A 323 -1.67 -20.47 -16.79
N TYR A 324 -1.50 -19.42 -15.99
CA TYR A 324 -2.03 -18.06 -16.19
C TYR A 324 -0.93 -17.04 -16.53
N GLY A 325 0.34 -17.44 -16.47
CA GLY A 325 1.40 -16.81 -17.26
C GLY A 325 2.46 -16.04 -16.48
N TRP A 326 2.18 -15.53 -15.28
CA TRP A 326 3.15 -14.75 -14.50
C TRP A 326 4.41 -15.57 -14.16
N PRO A 327 5.64 -15.01 -14.29
CA PRO A 327 5.99 -13.62 -14.58
C PRO A 327 6.27 -13.30 -16.06
N TYR A 328 5.86 -14.17 -16.99
CA TYR A 328 6.26 -14.08 -18.40
C TYR A 328 5.15 -13.53 -19.33
N CYS A 329 3.90 -13.72 -18.94
CA CYS A 329 2.70 -13.40 -19.69
C CYS A 329 1.61 -12.89 -18.74
N THR A 330 0.73 -12.02 -19.22
CA THR A 330 -0.38 -11.42 -18.47
C THR A 330 -1.46 -10.90 -19.43
N GLY A 331 -2.63 -10.55 -18.92
CA GLY A 331 -3.71 -9.91 -19.66
C GLY A 331 -4.31 -10.87 -20.69
N THR A 332 -4.36 -10.44 -21.95
CA THR A 332 -4.87 -11.29 -23.04
C THR A 332 -3.79 -12.12 -23.75
N ASN A 333 -2.57 -12.21 -23.18
CA ASN A 333 -1.41 -12.93 -23.74
C ASN A 333 -1.03 -12.47 -25.16
N THR A 334 -1.27 -11.21 -25.49
CA THR A 334 -0.78 -10.61 -26.74
C THR A 334 0.73 -10.33 -26.67
N PRO A 335 1.43 -10.16 -27.81
CA PRO A 335 2.85 -9.80 -27.82
C PRO A 335 3.19 -8.47 -27.14
N ALA A 336 2.22 -7.57 -26.95
CA ALA A 336 2.39 -6.33 -26.19
C ALA A 336 2.37 -6.58 -24.67
N GLU A 337 1.56 -7.54 -24.22
CA GLU A 337 1.40 -7.96 -22.82
C GLU A 337 2.38 -9.06 -22.39
N THR A 338 3.33 -9.41 -23.26
CA THR A 338 4.34 -10.44 -22.99
C THR A 338 5.66 -9.80 -22.58
N TYR A 339 6.26 -10.27 -21.49
CA TYR A 339 7.55 -9.75 -21.02
C TYR A 339 8.72 -10.21 -21.90
N ASN A 340 9.80 -9.44 -21.86
CA ASN A 340 11.10 -9.83 -22.37
C ASN A 340 11.90 -10.56 -21.29
N GLU A 341 12.74 -11.51 -21.69
CA GLU A 341 13.93 -11.88 -20.91
C GLU A 341 14.77 -10.61 -20.68
N TYR A 342 15.38 -10.45 -19.49
CA TYR A 342 16.07 -9.21 -19.14
C TYR A 342 17.29 -9.46 -18.25
N THR A 343 18.45 -8.98 -18.67
CA THR A 343 19.67 -9.04 -17.86
C THR A 343 19.66 -7.95 -16.79
N PHE A 344 19.51 -8.31 -15.52
CA PHE A 344 19.53 -7.33 -14.42
C PHE A 344 20.95 -6.81 -14.12
N PRO A 345 21.09 -5.56 -13.60
CA PRO A 345 20.02 -4.60 -13.35
C PRO A 345 19.66 -3.69 -14.53
N ASN A 346 20.54 -3.55 -15.54
CA ASN A 346 20.49 -2.47 -16.55
C ASN A 346 20.25 -2.95 -17.99
N GLY A 347 19.85 -4.20 -18.18
CA GLY A 347 19.74 -4.84 -19.49
C GLY A 347 21.07 -5.44 -19.97
N PRO A 348 21.14 -5.87 -21.25
CA PRO A 348 20.12 -5.69 -22.29
C PRO A 348 18.89 -6.58 -22.10
N SER A 349 17.80 -6.21 -22.79
CA SER A 349 16.64 -7.08 -22.97
C SER A 349 16.91 -8.15 -24.04
N GLY A 350 16.45 -9.37 -23.76
CA GLY A 350 16.42 -10.50 -24.68
C GLY A 350 15.10 -10.62 -25.45
N ALA A 351 14.79 -11.82 -25.88
CA ALA A 351 13.55 -12.12 -26.61
C ALA A 351 12.31 -12.07 -25.69
N LYS A 352 11.12 -11.89 -26.29
CA LYS A 352 9.86 -12.09 -25.57
C LYS A 352 9.59 -13.58 -25.34
N TYR A 353 9.03 -13.92 -24.18
CA TYR A 353 8.62 -15.28 -23.86
C TYR A 353 7.49 -15.79 -24.79
N SER A 354 7.24 -17.10 -24.82
CA SER A 354 6.23 -17.69 -25.72
C SER A 354 4.98 -18.18 -24.98
N CYS A 355 4.04 -17.28 -24.72
CA CYS A 355 2.81 -17.61 -23.99
C CYS A 355 2.05 -18.81 -24.60
N ALA A 356 1.89 -18.83 -25.92
CA ALA A 356 1.14 -19.87 -26.63
C ALA A 356 1.85 -21.23 -26.73
N ALA A 357 3.18 -21.27 -26.70
CA ALA A 357 3.95 -22.53 -26.69
C ALA A 357 4.22 -23.05 -25.27
N GLY A 358 3.94 -22.22 -24.25
CA GLY A 358 4.52 -22.34 -22.93
C GLY A 358 5.79 -21.48 -22.83
N PRO A 359 5.89 -20.58 -21.84
CA PRO A 359 7.17 -19.96 -21.51
C PRO A 359 8.20 -21.01 -21.08
N ALA A 360 9.47 -20.74 -21.39
CA ALA A 360 10.58 -21.50 -20.82
C ALA A 360 11.04 -20.80 -19.54
N ASN A 361 11.24 -21.59 -18.47
CA ASN A 361 11.83 -21.11 -17.22
C ASN A 361 13.28 -21.61 -17.13
N ASN A 362 14.19 -20.72 -17.49
CA ASN A 362 15.64 -20.93 -17.53
C ASN A 362 16.39 -20.52 -16.25
N SER A 363 15.70 -19.96 -15.25
CA SER A 363 16.31 -19.56 -13.98
C SER A 363 17.05 -20.73 -13.33
N PHE A 364 18.27 -20.47 -12.86
CA PHE A 364 19.03 -21.43 -12.06
C PHE A 364 18.34 -21.78 -10.73
N ARG A 365 17.33 -21.01 -10.31
CA ARG A 365 16.48 -21.25 -9.14
C ARG A 365 15.26 -22.15 -9.46
N ASN A 366 15.00 -22.49 -10.73
CA ASN A 366 13.91 -23.38 -11.12
C ASN A 366 14.19 -24.83 -10.67
N THR A 367 13.28 -25.41 -9.90
CA THR A 367 13.34 -26.80 -9.42
C THR A 367 12.28 -27.72 -10.06
N GLY A 368 11.54 -27.20 -11.04
CA GLY A 368 10.46 -27.87 -11.74
C GLY A 368 10.78 -28.18 -13.20
N GLN A 369 9.76 -28.07 -14.06
CA GLN A 369 9.88 -28.26 -15.50
C GLN A 369 10.44 -26.99 -16.14
N THR A 370 11.35 -27.15 -17.10
CA THR A 370 11.95 -26.02 -17.84
C THR A 370 11.03 -25.43 -18.90
N GLN A 371 10.01 -26.18 -19.33
CA GLN A 371 8.97 -25.75 -20.27
C GLN A 371 7.63 -25.79 -19.56
N LEU A 372 6.95 -24.65 -19.44
CA LEU A 372 5.68 -24.56 -18.74
C LEU A 372 4.50 -24.95 -19.64
N PRO A 373 3.33 -25.29 -19.07
CA PRO A 373 2.09 -25.34 -19.84
C PRO A 373 1.81 -23.99 -20.52
N PRO A 374 1.19 -23.95 -21.72
CA PRO A 374 0.78 -22.71 -22.37
C PRO A 374 -0.04 -21.81 -21.44
N ALA A 375 0.30 -20.52 -21.45
CA ALA A 375 -0.39 -19.51 -20.65
C ALA A 375 -1.79 -19.23 -21.22
N ARG A 376 -2.77 -19.11 -20.33
CA ARG A 376 -4.17 -18.76 -20.64
C ARG A 376 -4.39 -17.27 -20.47
N PRO A 377 -5.23 -16.64 -21.30
CA PRO A 377 -5.59 -15.24 -21.10
C PRO A 377 -6.50 -15.11 -19.87
N SER A 378 -6.42 -13.93 -19.24
CA SER A 378 -7.35 -13.49 -18.20
C SER A 378 -8.79 -13.41 -18.69
N TRP A 379 -9.75 -13.38 -17.75
CA TRP A 379 -11.17 -13.26 -18.08
C TRP A 379 -11.61 -11.80 -18.21
N ILE A 380 -11.20 -10.96 -17.26
CA ILE A 380 -11.33 -9.50 -17.30
C ILE A 380 -9.98 -8.94 -16.85
N LYS A 381 -9.35 -8.13 -17.70
CA LYS A 381 -8.23 -7.28 -17.28
C LYS A 381 -8.68 -5.84 -17.12
N TYR A 382 -8.03 -5.09 -16.25
CA TYR A 382 -8.16 -3.64 -16.15
C TYR A 382 -6.87 -3.02 -15.63
N GLY A 383 -6.74 -1.71 -15.75
CA GLY A 383 -5.53 -0.94 -15.40
C GLY A 383 -5.37 0.25 -16.33
N LEU A 384 -4.12 0.60 -16.68
CA LEU A 384 -3.80 1.66 -17.64
C LEU A 384 -4.52 1.49 -18.99
N ASP A 385 -4.53 0.27 -19.54
CA ASP A 385 -5.07 -0.06 -20.86
C ASP A 385 -6.10 -1.20 -20.82
N GLY A 386 -7.24 -1.00 -21.49
CA GLY A 386 -8.24 -2.06 -21.72
C GLY A 386 -9.24 -2.31 -20.59
N SER A 387 -9.30 -1.41 -19.60
CA SER A 387 -10.33 -1.41 -18.54
C SER A 387 -11.76 -1.38 -19.09
N PRO A 388 -12.70 -2.17 -18.52
CA PRO A 388 -14.14 -1.95 -18.72
C PRO A 388 -14.52 -0.52 -18.30
N PRO A 389 -15.30 0.24 -19.10
CA PRO A 389 -15.71 1.61 -18.76
C PRO A 389 -16.38 1.71 -17.39
N GLU A 390 -17.14 0.69 -17.01
CA GLU A 390 -17.88 0.61 -15.75
C GLU A 390 -16.96 0.50 -14.52
N PHE A 391 -15.69 0.11 -14.69
CA PHE A 391 -14.71 0.04 -13.59
C PHE A 391 -14.06 1.40 -13.29
N GLY A 392 -14.25 2.41 -14.15
CA GLY A 392 -13.63 3.73 -14.02
C GLY A 392 -12.10 3.70 -14.17
N GLY A 393 -11.44 4.71 -13.60
CA GLY A 393 -9.98 4.79 -13.44
C GLY A 393 -9.56 4.84 -11.97
N GLY A 394 -8.25 4.83 -11.71
CA GLY A 394 -7.67 4.84 -10.38
C GLY A 394 -6.92 3.53 -10.06
N SER A 395 -6.77 3.25 -8.76
CA SER A 395 -6.02 2.11 -8.20
C SER A 395 -6.28 0.76 -8.89
N GLU A 396 -5.31 -0.14 -8.85
CA GLU A 396 -5.37 -1.45 -9.50
C GLU A 396 -5.31 -2.53 -8.41
N SER A 397 -6.45 -2.87 -7.82
CA SER A 397 -6.53 -3.71 -6.61
C SER A 397 -7.74 -4.66 -6.59
N PRO A 398 -7.69 -5.78 -7.33
CA PRO A 398 -8.80 -6.72 -7.46
C PRO A 398 -8.92 -7.64 -6.23
N MET A 399 -10.11 -7.69 -5.65
CA MET A 399 -10.38 -8.40 -4.39
C MET A 399 -11.24 -9.64 -4.59
N GLY A 400 -11.12 -10.29 -5.74
CA GLY A 400 -11.94 -11.45 -6.07
C GLY A 400 -13.43 -11.10 -6.02
N GLY A 401 -14.20 -11.89 -5.29
CA GLY A 401 -15.65 -11.70 -5.13
C GLY A 401 -16.42 -13.02 -5.20
N GLU A 402 -17.74 -12.94 -5.16
CA GLU A 402 -18.62 -14.10 -4.96
C GLU A 402 -19.59 -14.37 -6.12
N VAL A 403 -20.02 -15.62 -6.30
CA VAL A 403 -21.09 -15.94 -7.26
C VAL A 403 -22.42 -16.11 -6.55
N TYR A 404 -23.38 -15.21 -6.82
CA TYR A 404 -24.70 -15.34 -6.23
C TYR A 404 -25.43 -16.56 -6.79
N ARG A 405 -26.00 -17.39 -5.88
CA ARG A 405 -26.81 -18.55 -6.23
C ARG A 405 -28.19 -18.45 -5.58
N PHE A 406 -29.22 -18.33 -6.41
CA PHE A 406 -30.59 -18.18 -5.93
C PHE A 406 -31.15 -19.52 -5.44
N ASP A 407 -31.42 -19.62 -4.15
CA ASP A 407 -32.16 -20.76 -3.59
C ASP A 407 -33.68 -20.48 -3.59
N PRO A 408 -34.50 -21.19 -4.40
CA PRO A 408 -35.95 -21.08 -4.35
C PRO A 408 -36.56 -21.67 -3.07
N ALA A 409 -35.86 -22.55 -2.34
CA ALA A 409 -36.35 -23.16 -1.10
C ALA A 409 -36.13 -22.28 0.14
N SER A 410 -35.13 -21.41 0.13
CA SER A 410 -34.85 -20.47 1.21
C SER A 410 -36.06 -19.57 1.49
N THR A 411 -36.48 -19.52 2.76
CA THR A 411 -37.56 -18.65 3.25
C THR A 411 -37.05 -17.28 3.70
N SER A 412 -35.78 -16.94 3.41
CA SER A 412 -35.23 -15.63 3.71
C SER A 412 -35.98 -14.53 2.93
N ALA A 413 -36.41 -13.50 3.66
CA ALA A 413 -37.01 -12.31 3.07
C ALA A 413 -35.96 -11.32 2.51
N VAL A 414 -34.67 -11.50 2.86
CA VAL A 414 -33.57 -10.59 2.49
C VAL A 414 -32.68 -11.10 1.36
N LYS A 415 -32.99 -12.29 0.82
CA LYS A 415 -32.22 -12.91 -0.26
C LYS A 415 -32.35 -12.11 -1.55
N PHE A 416 -31.25 -12.00 -2.29
CA PHE A 416 -31.23 -11.30 -3.57
C PHE A 416 -32.21 -11.94 -4.61
N PRO A 417 -32.70 -11.17 -5.60
CA PRO A 417 -33.68 -11.67 -6.55
C PRO A 417 -33.08 -12.68 -7.54
N GLN A 418 -33.92 -13.60 -8.04
CA GLN A 418 -33.53 -14.64 -9.01
C GLN A 418 -32.88 -14.08 -10.29
N SER A 419 -33.16 -12.83 -10.66
CA SER A 419 -32.55 -12.14 -11.81
C SER A 419 -31.04 -11.91 -11.68
N LEU A 420 -30.45 -12.12 -10.49
CA LEU A 420 -29.02 -12.04 -10.23
C LEU A 420 -28.35 -13.43 -10.13
N ASP A 421 -29.09 -14.53 -10.27
CA ASP A 421 -28.54 -15.89 -10.18
C ASP A 421 -27.40 -16.13 -11.19
N GLY A 422 -26.27 -16.62 -10.70
CA GLY A 422 -25.06 -16.88 -11.49
C GLY A 422 -24.22 -15.65 -11.84
N ARG A 423 -24.56 -14.45 -11.34
CA ARG A 423 -23.69 -13.27 -11.46
C ARG A 423 -22.53 -13.31 -10.47
N PHE A 424 -21.38 -12.79 -10.89
CA PHE A 424 -20.18 -12.64 -10.09
C PHE A 424 -20.12 -11.22 -9.50
N PHE A 425 -19.99 -11.10 -8.19
CA PHE A 425 -19.97 -9.86 -7.42
C PHE A 425 -18.50 -9.48 -7.17
N ALA A 426 -17.87 -8.91 -8.20
CA ALA A 426 -16.47 -8.48 -8.17
C ALA A 426 -16.27 -7.37 -7.15
N ALA A 427 -15.22 -7.46 -6.33
CA ALA A 427 -14.85 -6.45 -5.34
C ALA A 427 -13.52 -5.75 -5.69
N GLU A 428 -13.39 -4.48 -5.33
CA GLU A 428 -12.20 -3.66 -5.60
C GLU A 428 -11.85 -2.77 -4.40
N TYR A 429 -10.61 -2.90 -3.92
CA TYR A 429 -10.15 -2.30 -2.66
C TYR A 429 -9.88 -0.79 -2.79
N GLY A 430 -9.07 -0.39 -3.76
CA GLY A 430 -8.59 0.99 -3.88
C GLY A 430 -9.63 1.94 -4.48
N ARG A 431 -10.43 1.44 -5.41
CA ARG A 431 -11.58 2.12 -6.04
C ARG A 431 -12.89 1.95 -5.26
N ARG A 432 -12.89 1.11 -4.20
CA ARG A 432 -13.94 1.02 -3.17
C ARG A 432 -15.33 0.67 -3.72
N TRP A 433 -15.41 -0.33 -4.58
CA TRP A 433 -16.67 -0.75 -5.19
C TRP A 433 -16.91 -2.25 -5.14
N ILE A 434 -18.18 -2.62 -5.28
CA ILE A 434 -18.64 -3.97 -5.59
C ILE A 434 -19.50 -3.88 -6.86
N LYS A 435 -19.27 -4.75 -7.84
CA LYS A 435 -19.98 -4.75 -9.13
C LYS A 435 -20.49 -6.15 -9.50
N ALA A 436 -21.76 -6.25 -9.88
CA ALA A 436 -22.38 -7.48 -10.32
C ALA A 436 -22.17 -7.68 -11.82
N VAL A 437 -21.26 -8.59 -12.16
CA VAL A 437 -20.87 -9.00 -13.50
C VAL A 437 -21.74 -10.18 -13.95
N GLU A 438 -22.48 -10.01 -15.03
CA GLU A 438 -23.16 -11.11 -15.72
C GLU A 438 -22.14 -12.10 -16.31
N VAL A 439 -22.39 -13.41 -16.15
CA VAL A 439 -21.61 -14.46 -16.83
C VAL A 439 -22.46 -15.04 -17.94
N ARG A 440 -22.11 -14.77 -19.21
CA ARG A 440 -22.86 -15.28 -20.37
C ARG A 440 -22.66 -16.80 -20.53
N GLY A 441 -23.55 -17.43 -21.30
CA GLY A 441 -23.52 -18.87 -21.56
C GLY A 441 -22.27 -19.40 -22.29
N ASP A 442 -21.49 -18.53 -22.93
CA ASP A 442 -20.16 -18.85 -23.51
C ASP A 442 -19.00 -18.65 -22.51
N GLY A 443 -19.29 -18.14 -21.31
CA GLY A 443 -18.32 -17.81 -20.28
C GLY A 443 -17.74 -16.40 -20.38
N SER A 444 -18.12 -15.58 -21.37
CA SER A 444 -17.72 -14.15 -21.43
C SER A 444 -18.46 -13.33 -20.37
N TYR A 445 -17.88 -12.21 -19.95
CA TYR A 445 -18.57 -11.28 -19.07
C TYR A 445 -19.60 -10.44 -19.84
N GLY A 446 -20.73 -10.17 -19.18
CA GLY A 446 -21.89 -9.49 -19.72
C GLY A 446 -22.04 -8.06 -19.21
N ALA A 447 -23.25 -7.67 -18.84
CA ALA A 447 -23.49 -6.41 -18.13
C ALA A 447 -22.69 -6.35 -16.82
N ILE A 448 -22.16 -5.17 -16.52
CA ILE A 448 -21.49 -4.83 -15.25
C ILE A 448 -22.33 -3.75 -14.59
N GLU A 449 -22.84 -4.02 -13.40
CA GLU A 449 -23.77 -3.13 -12.70
C GLU A 449 -23.29 -2.83 -11.27
N ASP A 450 -23.42 -1.58 -10.82
CA ASP A 450 -23.03 -1.18 -9.47
C ASP A 450 -23.90 -1.86 -8.41
N VAL A 451 -23.26 -2.43 -7.39
CA VAL A 451 -23.95 -2.90 -6.19
C VAL A 451 -24.05 -1.73 -5.20
N PRO A 452 -25.20 -1.50 -4.55
CA PRO A 452 -25.35 -0.44 -3.55
C PRO A 452 -24.42 -0.63 -2.34
N TRP A 453 -23.26 0.03 -2.38
CA TRP A 453 -22.20 -0.03 -1.38
C TRP A 453 -21.80 1.39 -0.96
N THR A 454 -21.69 1.63 0.35
CA THR A 454 -21.27 2.93 0.90
C THR A 454 -20.14 2.84 1.93
N GLY A 455 -19.46 1.69 2.02
CA GLY A 455 -18.25 1.54 2.82
C GLY A 455 -16.99 2.00 2.07
N THR A 456 -15.84 1.51 2.52
CA THR A 456 -14.52 1.88 1.98
C THR A 456 -13.83 0.73 1.25
N GLN A 457 -12.68 0.27 1.76
CA GLN A 457 -11.79 -0.65 1.08
C GLN A 457 -12.26 -2.09 1.32
N VAL A 458 -13.02 -2.64 0.38
CA VAL A 458 -13.56 -4.01 0.48
C VAL A 458 -12.40 -5.00 0.57
N MET A 459 -12.35 -5.78 1.64
CA MET A 459 -11.29 -6.74 1.91
C MET A 459 -11.69 -8.17 1.55
N ASP A 460 -12.92 -8.57 1.88
CA ASP A 460 -13.43 -9.92 1.65
C ASP A 460 -14.96 -9.93 1.58
N THR A 461 -15.57 -10.94 0.94
CA THR A 461 -17.02 -11.07 0.74
C THR A 461 -17.48 -12.53 0.74
N ASP A 462 -18.68 -12.82 1.28
CA ASP A 462 -19.30 -14.17 1.26
C ASP A 462 -20.83 -14.04 1.15
N PHE A 463 -21.52 -14.98 0.49
CA PHE A 463 -22.98 -15.05 0.50
C PHE A 463 -23.49 -15.96 1.64
N GLY A 464 -24.16 -15.36 2.61
CA GLY A 464 -24.70 -16.10 3.75
C GLY A 464 -25.87 -17.04 3.38
N PRO A 465 -26.24 -17.97 4.29
CA PRO A 465 -27.35 -18.90 4.07
C PRO A 465 -28.73 -18.22 3.99
N ASP A 466 -28.82 -16.93 4.33
CA ASP A 466 -29.99 -16.07 4.10
C ASP A 466 -29.98 -15.37 2.72
N GLY A 467 -28.99 -15.63 1.86
CA GLY A 467 -28.89 -15.09 0.50
C GLY A 467 -28.56 -13.60 0.44
N ALA A 468 -28.03 -13.04 1.53
CA ALA A 468 -27.51 -11.69 1.64
C ALA A 468 -25.98 -11.69 1.47
N LEU A 469 -25.41 -10.61 0.92
CA LEU A 469 -23.96 -10.47 0.71
C LEU A 469 -23.31 -9.90 1.97
N TYR A 470 -22.38 -10.63 2.58
CA TYR A 470 -21.56 -10.15 3.68
C TYR A 470 -20.29 -9.52 3.13
N VAL A 471 -19.85 -8.41 3.73
CA VAL A 471 -18.72 -7.61 3.26
C VAL A 471 -17.85 -7.21 4.45
N LEU A 472 -16.58 -7.62 4.44
CA LEU A 472 -15.55 -7.14 5.36
C LEU A 472 -14.86 -5.93 4.72
N ASP A 473 -14.83 -4.82 5.44
CA ASP A 473 -14.29 -3.53 5.02
C ASP A 473 -13.04 -3.22 5.86
N TYR A 474 -11.91 -3.01 5.19
CA TYR A 474 -10.63 -2.72 5.83
C TYR A 474 -10.63 -1.35 6.52
N GLY A 475 -11.47 -0.41 6.09
CA GLY A 475 -11.41 0.98 6.52
C GLY A 475 -10.34 1.77 5.75
N THR A 476 -9.88 2.88 6.32
CA THR A 476 -8.78 3.73 5.81
C THR A 476 -7.96 4.32 6.96
N GLY A 477 -7.69 3.52 8.01
CA GLY A 477 -6.92 3.95 9.19
C GLY A 477 -7.63 4.90 10.18
N GLY A 478 -8.97 5.00 10.14
CA GLY A 478 -9.74 5.98 10.93
C GLY A 478 -10.83 5.40 11.84
N ASN A 479 -10.70 4.15 12.31
CA ASN A 479 -11.78 3.37 12.97
C ASN A 479 -13.04 3.20 12.10
N ASN A 480 -12.87 3.24 10.78
CA ASN A 480 -13.90 3.04 9.76
C ASN A 480 -13.88 1.63 9.13
N SER A 481 -13.05 0.72 9.62
CA SER A 481 -13.15 -0.70 9.31
C SER A 481 -14.50 -1.26 9.77
N GLY A 482 -14.99 -2.33 9.15
CA GLY A 482 -16.29 -2.89 9.53
C GLY A 482 -16.64 -4.23 8.92
N LEU A 483 -17.72 -4.81 9.43
CA LEU A 483 -18.39 -5.97 8.84
C LEU A 483 -19.83 -5.57 8.56
N TYR A 484 -20.27 -5.77 7.33
CA TYR A 484 -21.59 -5.39 6.84
C TYR A 484 -22.31 -6.57 6.21
N ARG A 485 -23.64 -6.48 6.12
CA ARG A 485 -24.51 -7.37 5.35
C ARG A 485 -25.41 -6.53 4.45
N ILE A 486 -25.34 -6.75 3.15
CA ILE A 486 -26.19 -6.13 2.14
C ILE A 486 -27.39 -7.05 1.91
N GLU A 487 -28.58 -6.53 2.17
CA GLU A 487 -29.86 -7.23 2.13
C GLU A 487 -30.75 -6.69 0.99
N TYR A 488 -31.47 -7.56 0.29
CA TYR A 488 -32.51 -7.14 -0.67
C TYR A 488 -33.86 -7.03 0.04
N ILE A 489 -34.46 -5.84 0.00
CA ILE A 489 -35.71 -5.50 0.69
C ILE A 489 -36.87 -5.17 -0.27
N ALA A 490 -36.62 -5.12 -1.58
CA ALA A 490 -37.63 -4.83 -2.61
C ALA A 490 -38.45 -3.53 -2.35
N GLY A 491 -37.78 -2.49 -1.84
CA GLY A 491 -38.40 -1.21 -1.49
C GLY A 491 -39.27 -1.23 -0.23
N SER A 492 -39.14 -2.26 0.61
CA SER A 492 -39.75 -2.31 1.94
C SER A 492 -39.09 -1.32 2.91
N ASP A 493 -39.68 -1.17 4.10
CA ASP A 493 -39.13 -0.37 5.20
C ASP A 493 -37.72 -0.84 5.58
N ARG A 494 -36.82 0.09 5.93
CA ARG A 494 -35.41 -0.24 6.24
C ARG A 494 -35.19 -0.41 7.73
N ASN A 495 -34.23 -1.26 8.08
CA ASN A 495 -33.82 -1.42 9.47
C ASN A 495 -33.29 -0.08 10.01
N PRO A 496 -33.73 0.37 11.20
CA PRO A 496 -33.25 1.61 11.79
C PRO A 496 -31.77 1.48 12.14
N VAL A 497 -31.00 2.53 11.90
CA VAL A 497 -29.55 2.54 12.14
C VAL A 497 -29.29 2.89 13.59
N ALA A 498 -28.73 1.95 14.35
CA ALA A 498 -28.27 2.21 15.71
C ALA A 498 -26.90 2.90 15.74
N ARG A 499 -26.71 3.82 16.70
CA ARG A 499 -25.42 4.39 17.08
C ARG A 499 -25.34 4.41 18.60
N ALA A 500 -24.34 3.71 19.14
CA ALA A 500 -24.04 3.66 20.56
C ALA A 500 -22.72 4.38 20.83
N SER A 501 -22.64 5.16 21.91
CA SER A 501 -21.40 5.70 22.44
C SER A 501 -21.42 5.73 23.97
N ALA A 502 -20.26 5.93 24.59
CA ALA A 502 -20.08 5.99 26.04
C ALA A 502 -19.08 7.09 26.42
N ASP A 503 -19.26 7.71 27.58
CA ASP A 503 -18.34 8.74 28.09
C ASP A 503 -16.99 8.18 28.62
N ARG A 504 -16.93 6.86 28.87
CA ARG A 504 -15.73 6.06 29.09
C ARG A 504 -16.01 4.57 28.85
N THR A 505 -15.00 3.85 28.38
CA THR A 505 -15.05 2.38 28.14
C THR A 505 -14.18 1.58 29.12
N SER A 506 -13.49 2.25 30.05
CA SER A 506 -12.67 1.60 31.07
C SER A 506 -12.60 2.45 32.35
N GLY A 507 -12.14 1.84 33.45
CA GLY A 507 -11.90 2.53 34.72
C GLY A 507 -12.08 1.68 35.98
N THR A 508 -11.60 2.18 37.11
CA THR A 508 -11.75 1.58 38.44
C THR A 508 -13.21 1.35 38.88
N LEU A 509 -13.40 0.44 39.85
CA LEU A 509 -14.70 0.18 40.46
C LEU A 509 -15.01 1.19 41.59
N PRO A 510 -16.28 1.61 41.74
CA PRO A 510 -17.42 1.34 40.86
C PRO A 510 -17.38 2.21 39.59
N LEU A 511 -17.37 1.57 38.42
CA LEU A 511 -17.27 2.27 37.14
C LEU A 511 -18.65 2.74 36.69
N THR A 512 -18.90 4.04 36.79
CA THR A 512 -20.12 4.64 36.23
C THR A 512 -19.88 5.12 34.80
N VAL A 513 -20.74 4.67 33.89
CA VAL A 513 -20.69 4.99 32.46
C VAL A 513 -22.00 5.65 32.05
N ARG A 514 -21.90 6.72 31.27
CA ARG A 514 -23.04 7.37 30.60
C ARG A 514 -23.03 6.94 29.15
N PHE A 515 -24.10 6.28 28.75
CA PHE A 515 -24.31 5.83 27.38
C PHE A 515 -25.12 6.87 26.61
N SER A 516 -24.91 6.94 25.30
CA SER A 516 -25.75 7.74 24.42
C SER A 516 -26.13 6.97 23.16
N SER A 517 -27.36 7.21 22.71
CA SER A 517 -27.90 6.75 21.42
C SER A 517 -27.75 7.77 20.29
N GLN A 518 -27.02 8.88 20.51
CA GLN A 518 -26.92 9.99 19.56
C GLN A 518 -26.43 9.52 18.18
N GLY A 519 -27.14 9.95 17.13
CA GLY A 519 -26.89 9.54 15.74
C GLY A 519 -27.67 8.30 15.31
N SER A 520 -28.40 7.64 16.23
CA SER A 520 -29.38 6.61 15.83
C SER A 520 -30.52 7.25 15.04
N ALA A 521 -30.90 6.65 13.92
CA ALA A 521 -31.91 7.20 13.02
C ALA A 521 -32.66 6.11 12.27
N ASP A 522 -33.94 6.36 12.03
CA ASP A 522 -34.75 5.59 11.10
C ASP A 522 -34.60 6.18 9.67
N PRO A 523 -34.27 5.40 8.63
CA PRO A 523 -34.08 5.92 7.27
C PRO A 523 -35.35 6.55 6.66
N GLU A 524 -36.53 6.14 7.15
CA GLU A 524 -37.86 6.66 6.79
C GLU A 524 -38.33 7.81 7.71
N GLY A 525 -37.55 8.15 8.74
CA GLY A 525 -37.83 9.25 9.66
C GLY A 525 -38.81 8.93 10.79
N GLY A 526 -39.12 7.64 11.01
CA GLY A 526 -39.92 7.13 12.11
C GLY A 526 -39.34 7.40 13.50
N ALA A 527 -40.21 7.46 14.50
CA ALA A 527 -39.82 7.68 15.88
C ALA A 527 -39.30 6.39 16.52
N LEU A 528 -38.04 6.40 16.96
CA LEU A 528 -37.39 5.24 17.57
C LEU A 528 -37.77 5.02 19.04
N THR A 529 -37.83 3.75 19.41
CA THR A 529 -37.82 3.28 20.80
C THR A 529 -36.48 2.60 21.11
N TYR A 530 -36.04 2.63 22.37
CA TYR A 530 -34.69 2.27 22.80
C TYR A 530 -34.72 1.14 23.83
N SER A 531 -33.77 0.21 23.72
CA SER A 531 -33.50 -0.79 24.75
C SER A 531 -31.99 -1.01 24.87
N TRP A 532 -31.45 -0.78 26.06
CA TRP A 532 -30.07 -1.10 26.42
C TRP A 532 -30.03 -2.38 27.24
N ASN A 533 -29.11 -3.28 26.91
CA ASN A 533 -28.65 -4.37 27.77
C ASN A 533 -27.20 -4.08 28.15
N PHE A 534 -26.86 -4.03 29.43
CA PHE A 534 -25.52 -3.64 29.88
C PHE A 534 -24.52 -4.82 29.95
N GLY A 535 -24.95 -6.04 29.62
CA GLY A 535 -24.10 -7.24 29.61
C GLY A 535 -23.87 -7.87 30.98
N ASP A 536 -24.41 -7.29 32.06
CA ASP A 536 -24.40 -7.82 33.44
C ASP A 536 -25.75 -8.42 33.88
N GLY A 537 -26.70 -8.52 32.94
CA GLY A 537 -28.09 -8.95 33.18
C GLY A 537 -29.06 -7.80 33.48
N THR A 538 -28.60 -6.55 33.56
CA THR A 538 -29.46 -5.37 33.74
C THR A 538 -29.75 -4.66 32.41
N THR A 539 -30.85 -3.90 32.36
CA THR A 539 -31.36 -3.26 31.15
C THR A 539 -31.95 -1.88 31.42
N SER A 540 -32.08 -1.04 30.38
CA SER A 540 -32.79 0.24 30.41
C SER A 540 -33.61 0.47 29.14
N ALA A 541 -34.65 1.30 29.22
CA ALA A 541 -35.46 1.76 28.09
C ALA A 541 -35.29 3.28 27.80
N GLN A 542 -34.33 3.93 28.47
CA GLN A 542 -33.95 5.32 28.18
C GLN A 542 -33.05 5.37 26.94
N ALA A 543 -33.12 6.48 26.19
CA ALA A 543 -32.23 6.72 25.05
C ALA A 543 -30.75 6.83 25.50
N ASP A 544 -30.48 7.68 26.49
CA ASP A 544 -29.15 7.98 27.01
C ASP A 544 -29.03 7.65 28.53
N PRO A 545 -28.96 6.36 28.92
CA PRO A 545 -28.92 5.96 30.32
C PRO A 545 -27.54 6.12 30.98
N SER A 546 -27.54 6.19 32.31
CA SER A 546 -26.33 5.98 33.11
C SER A 546 -26.40 4.62 33.81
N HIS A 547 -25.31 3.87 33.81
CA HIS A 547 -25.18 2.58 34.51
C HIS A 547 -23.88 2.49 35.31
N THR A 548 -23.83 1.63 36.33
CA THR A 548 -22.68 1.51 37.23
C THR A 548 -22.28 0.05 37.44
N TYR A 549 -21.10 -0.32 36.94
CA TYR A 549 -20.50 -1.63 37.16
C TYR A 549 -19.78 -1.68 38.51
N THR A 550 -20.17 -2.61 39.36
CA THR A 550 -19.62 -2.80 40.72
C THR A 550 -18.72 -4.02 40.86
N THR A 551 -18.61 -4.83 39.80
CA THR A 551 -17.79 -6.04 39.74
C THR A 551 -16.79 -5.90 38.59
N ALA A 552 -15.57 -6.43 38.76
CA ALA A 552 -14.55 -6.36 37.74
C ALA A 552 -14.88 -7.31 36.58
N GLY A 553 -14.64 -6.88 35.35
CA GLY A 553 -14.89 -7.68 34.16
C GLY A 553 -15.10 -6.86 32.89
N THR A 554 -15.10 -7.54 31.75
CA THR A 554 -15.42 -6.95 30.45
C THR A 554 -16.89 -7.22 30.11
N TYR A 555 -17.64 -6.15 29.95
CA TYR A 555 -19.06 -6.12 29.62
C TYR A 555 -19.26 -5.67 28.18
N ARG A 556 -20.37 -6.09 27.56
CA ARG A 556 -20.77 -5.64 26.22
C ARG A 556 -22.13 -4.96 26.24
N PRO A 557 -22.18 -3.64 26.46
CA PRO A 557 -23.42 -2.88 26.39
C PRO A 557 -23.93 -2.85 24.95
N THR A 558 -25.19 -3.27 24.76
CA THR A 558 -25.85 -3.32 23.46
C THR A 558 -27.07 -2.41 23.48
N LEU A 559 -27.07 -1.41 22.61
CA LEU A 559 -28.25 -0.66 22.22
C LEU A 559 -29.01 -1.44 21.15
N THR A 560 -30.32 -1.60 21.34
CA THR A 560 -31.28 -1.94 20.29
C THR A 560 -32.20 -0.75 20.10
N VAL A 561 -32.33 -0.25 18.86
CA VAL A 561 -33.37 0.70 18.46
C VAL A 561 -34.45 -0.02 17.67
N ARG A 562 -35.70 0.43 17.79
CA ARG A 562 -36.86 -0.12 17.07
C ARG A 562 -37.76 0.99 16.55
N ASP A 563 -38.12 0.90 15.27
CA ASP A 563 -39.02 1.82 14.56
C ASP A 563 -40.52 1.51 14.80
N PRO A 564 -41.46 2.27 14.19
CA PRO A 564 -42.90 2.00 14.28
C PRO A 564 -43.42 0.76 13.54
N ALA A 565 -42.72 0.26 12.51
CA ALA A 565 -43.06 -0.98 11.79
C ALA A 565 -42.61 -2.25 12.55
N GLY A 566 -41.69 -2.10 13.50
CA GLY A 566 -41.15 -3.14 14.33
C GLY A 566 -39.80 -3.71 13.88
N LEU A 567 -39.11 -3.12 12.90
CA LEU A 567 -37.74 -3.52 12.57
C LEU A 567 -36.76 -3.00 13.64
N THR A 568 -35.52 -3.48 13.60
CA THR A 568 -34.53 -3.18 14.65
C THR A 568 -33.12 -3.06 14.10
N GLY A 569 -32.37 -2.11 14.65
CA GLY A 569 -30.92 -2.06 14.55
C GLY A 569 -30.26 -2.18 15.90
N THR A 570 -29.04 -2.69 15.91
CA THR A 570 -28.22 -2.91 17.10
C THR A 570 -26.86 -2.22 16.98
N ALA A 571 -26.34 -1.75 18.11
CA ALA A 571 -24.98 -1.24 18.23
C ALA A 571 -24.42 -1.63 19.59
N SER A 572 -23.25 -2.26 19.60
CA SER A 572 -22.60 -2.77 20.80
C SER A 572 -21.30 -2.02 21.10
N LEU A 573 -20.94 -1.99 22.38
CA LEU A 573 -19.71 -1.41 22.91
C LEU A 573 -18.94 -2.46 23.72
N VAL A 574 -17.70 -2.15 24.09
CA VAL A 574 -16.92 -2.90 25.08
C VAL A 574 -16.65 -1.99 26.28
N VAL A 575 -16.91 -2.48 27.50
CA VAL A 575 -16.61 -1.75 28.74
C VAL A 575 -15.84 -2.66 29.69
N THR A 576 -14.62 -2.28 30.06
CA THR A 576 -13.79 -3.01 31.04
C THR A 576 -13.83 -2.31 32.40
N ALA A 577 -14.57 -2.89 33.34
CA ALA A 577 -14.67 -2.37 34.70
C ALA A 577 -13.60 -2.98 35.61
N GLY A 578 -12.96 -2.16 36.43
CA GLY A 578 -11.89 -2.56 37.35
C GLY A 578 -10.47 -2.40 36.82
N ASN A 579 -10.30 -1.92 35.60
CA ASN A 579 -9.01 -1.56 35.00
C ASN A 579 -9.21 -0.33 34.10
N THR A 580 -8.33 0.65 34.15
CA THR A 580 -8.36 1.88 33.34
C THR A 580 -7.40 1.72 32.17
N ALA A 581 -7.81 2.09 30.95
CA ALA A 581 -6.87 2.05 29.82
C ALA A 581 -5.71 3.05 30.04
N PRO A 582 -4.47 2.69 29.69
CA PRO A 582 -3.31 3.56 29.89
C PRO A 582 -3.42 4.81 29.03
N THR A 583 -2.84 5.92 29.48
CA THR A 583 -2.68 7.12 28.62
C THR A 583 -1.30 7.08 27.97
N VAL A 584 -1.25 7.18 26.64
CA VAL A 584 -0.01 7.27 25.86
C VAL A 584 0.05 8.62 25.13
N ASP A 585 1.15 9.35 25.30
CA ASP A 585 1.43 10.63 24.65
C ASP A 585 2.79 10.59 23.94
N LEU A 586 2.77 10.45 22.61
CA LEU A 586 3.95 10.58 21.76
C LEU A 586 4.31 12.07 21.60
N GLN A 587 5.19 12.57 22.47
CA GLN A 587 5.55 13.99 22.56
C GLN A 587 6.46 14.44 21.41
N GLN A 588 7.28 13.52 20.90
CA GLN A 588 8.14 13.70 19.73
C GLN A 588 8.14 12.39 18.94
N PRO A 589 8.19 12.41 17.59
CA PRO A 589 8.13 13.60 16.73
C PRO A 589 6.78 14.35 16.80
N LEU A 590 6.76 15.62 16.39
CA LEU A 590 5.53 16.42 16.41
C LEU A 590 4.62 16.07 15.23
N HIS A 591 3.30 16.20 15.42
CA HIS A 591 2.33 15.98 14.36
C HIS A 591 2.49 17.03 13.24
N GLY A 592 2.81 16.59 12.02
CA GLY A 592 3.17 17.43 10.88
C GLY A 592 4.66 17.78 10.79
N GLN A 593 5.53 17.18 11.61
CA GLN A 593 6.96 17.46 11.55
C GLN A 593 7.55 17.07 10.16
N PRO A 594 8.30 17.97 9.50
CA PRO A 594 8.94 17.66 8.23
C PRO A 594 10.09 16.64 8.37
N PHE A 595 10.09 15.60 7.54
CA PHE A 595 11.15 14.58 7.45
C PHE A 595 11.62 14.38 5.99
N ALA A 596 12.73 13.70 5.80
CA ALA A 596 13.10 13.07 4.54
C ALA A 596 13.50 11.61 4.78
N PHE A 597 13.40 10.79 3.74
CA PHE A 597 13.96 9.45 3.75
C PHE A 597 15.46 9.48 4.08
N GLY A 598 15.91 8.54 4.91
CA GLY A 598 17.25 8.54 5.53
C GLY A 598 17.37 9.35 6.82
N ASP A 599 16.37 10.17 7.22
CA ASP A 599 16.40 10.87 8.51
C ASP A 599 16.37 9.88 9.68
N THR A 600 17.24 10.09 10.67
CA THR A 600 17.09 9.48 12.00
C THR A 600 16.22 10.39 12.87
N VAL A 601 14.97 9.98 13.12
CA VAL A 601 13.96 10.76 13.84
C VAL A 601 13.94 10.35 15.31
N PRO A 602 14.19 11.28 16.26
CA PRO A 602 14.07 11.00 17.68
C PRO A 602 12.60 10.95 18.12
N PHE A 603 12.29 10.00 19.00
CA PHE A 603 10.99 9.90 19.64
C PHE A 603 11.06 10.06 21.15
N ARG A 604 9.94 10.49 21.74
CA ARG A 604 9.74 10.64 23.19
C ARG A 604 8.28 10.35 23.51
N VAL A 605 8.04 9.34 24.32
CA VAL A 605 6.72 8.91 24.79
C VAL A 605 6.60 9.19 26.28
N ARG A 606 5.44 9.69 26.71
CA ARG A 606 4.99 9.58 28.11
C ARG A 606 3.86 8.58 28.17
N VAL A 607 3.92 7.71 29.16
CA VAL A 607 2.84 6.79 29.49
C VAL A 607 2.48 6.99 30.95
N SER A 608 1.20 6.95 31.26
CA SER A 608 0.70 6.93 32.64
C SER A 608 -0.48 5.99 32.75
N ASP A 609 -0.43 5.14 33.77
CA ASP A 609 -1.47 4.17 34.09
C ASP A 609 -1.87 4.34 35.56
N PRO A 610 -3.17 4.46 35.92
CA PRO A 610 -3.56 4.70 37.30
C PRO A 610 -3.41 3.48 38.22
N GLU A 611 -3.35 2.26 37.68
CA GLU A 611 -3.30 1.01 38.43
C GLU A 611 -1.89 0.37 38.46
N ASP A 612 -1.14 0.43 37.35
CA ASP A 612 0.19 -0.19 37.20
C ASP A 612 1.33 0.60 37.88
N GLY A 613 1.10 1.87 38.25
CA GLY A 613 2.08 2.71 38.94
C GLY A 613 3.22 3.21 38.04
N SER A 614 4.45 2.73 38.23
CA SER A 614 5.61 3.18 37.43
C SER A 614 5.73 2.37 36.15
N VAL A 615 5.48 2.99 35.00
CA VAL A 615 5.53 2.33 33.69
C VAL A 615 6.93 1.79 33.36
N ASP A 616 6.97 0.55 32.91
CA ASP A 616 8.15 -0.07 32.33
C ASP A 616 8.33 0.38 30.87
N CYS A 617 9.28 1.28 30.64
CA CYS A 617 9.60 1.80 29.31
C CYS A 617 10.03 0.72 28.31
N SER A 618 10.47 -0.47 28.73
CA SER A 618 10.80 -1.57 27.80
C SER A 618 9.57 -2.21 27.16
N ARG A 619 8.37 -1.95 27.70
CA ARG A 619 7.07 -2.38 27.16
C ARG A 619 6.39 -1.34 26.27
N VAL A 620 6.91 -0.11 26.20
CA VAL A 620 6.43 0.91 25.26
C VAL A 620 7.06 0.61 23.91
N LYS A 621 6.25 0.31 22.89
CA LYS A 621 6.72 0.08 21.52
C LYS A 621 6.42 1.32 20.69
N VAL A 622 7.39 1.75 19.89
CA VAL A 622 7.24 2.80 18.89
C VAL A 622 7.50 2.20 17.53
N THR A 623 6.55 2.35 16.61
CA THR A 623 6.58 1.82 15.26
C THR A 623 6.61 2.99 14.28
N TYR A 624 7.56 2.96 13.33
CA TYR A 624 7.48 3.75 12.11
C TYR A 624 6.68 2.97 11.06
N LEU A 625 5.64 3.61 10.54
CA LEU A 625 4.87 3.15 9.41
C LEU A 625 5.10 4.11 8.23
N LEU A 626 5.31 3.55 7.05
CA LEU A 626 5.26 4.31 5.81
C LEU A 626 3.79 4.41 5.39
N GLY A 627 3.31 5.63 5.23
CA GLY A 627 1.98 5.91 4.73
C GLY A 627 2.01 6.32 3.27
N HIS A 628 1.06 5.80 2.50
CA HIS A 628 0.85 6.21 1.12
C HIS A 628 -0.64 6.20 0.76
N ASP A 629 -1.04 7.25 0.05
CA ASP A 629 -2.38 7.54 -0.47
C ASP A 629 -3.52 7.53 0.56
N SER A 630 -3.88 6.37 1.09
CA SER A 630 -4.96 6.19 2.07
C SER A 630 -4.72 5.14 3.16
N HIS A 631 -3.52 4.56 3.25
CA HIS A 631 -3.18 3.55 4.26
C HIS A 631 -1.70 3.61 4.68
N THR A 632 -1.29 2.70 5.57
CA THR A 632 0.04 2.68 6.18
C THR A 632 0.52 1.25 6.42
N HIS A 633 1.78 0.96 6.11
CA HIS A 633 2.45 -0.32 6.41
C HIS A 633 3.52 -0.13 7.48
N ALA A 634 3.59 -1.03 8.46
CA ALA A 634 4.56 -0.96 9.54
C ALA A 634 5.93 -1.48 9.07
N ILE A 635 6.91 -0.58 8.97
CA ILE A 635 8.23 -0.87 8.41
C ILE A 635 9.23 -1.29 9.49
N THR A 636 9.33 -0.50 10.57
CA THR A 636 10.29 -0.78 11.64
C THR A 636 9.77 -0.35 13.00
N SER A 637 10.23 -0.99 14.07
CA SER A 637 9.83 -0.65 15.43
C SER A 637 10.96 -0.87 16.43
N THR A 638 10.84 -0.18 17.57
CA THR A 638 11.75 -0.34 18.71
C THR A 638 11.00 -0.11 20.02
N ASN A 639 11.60 -0.51 21.13
CA ASN A 639 11.01 -0.38 22.46
C ASN A 639 11.74 0.68 23.29
N GLY A 640 10.98 1.52 23.99
CA GLY A 640 11.50 2.58 24.83
C GLY A 640 10.53 3.75 25.00
N CYS A 641 10.67 4.50 26.10
CA CYS A 641 10.04 5.82 26.23
C CYS A 641 10.81 6.92 25.49
N GLU A 642 12.08 6.70 25.17
CA GLU A 642 12.94 7.64 24.41
C GLU A 642 13.88 6.84 23.51
N GLY A 643 14.17 7.36 22.32
CA GLY A 643 15.05 6.72 21.37
C GLY A 643 15.00 7.37 19.99
N THR A 644 15.39 6.63 18.97
CA THR A 644 15.39 7.05 17.56
C THR A 644 14.90 5.91 16.67
N LEU A 645 14.19 6.25 15.59
CA LEU A 645 13.98 5.37 14.45
C LEU A 645 14.52 6.05 13.20
N THR A 646 15.24 5.31 12.37
CA THR A 646 15.63 5.77 11.04
C THR A 646 14.47 5.54 10.10
N VAL A 647 14.07 6.58 9.39
CA VAL A 647 13.19 6.47 8.24
C VAL A 647 14.03 5.89 7.10
N PRO A 648 13.78 4.67 6.61
CA PRO A 648 14.58 4.07 5.54
C PRO A 648 14.47 4.87 4.24
N ALA A 649 15.30 4.54 3.25
CA ALA A 649 15.03 4.97 1.88
C ALA A 649 13.76 4.28 1.39
N ASP A 650 12.78 5.04 0.91
CA ASP A 650 11.72 4.42 0.11
C ASP A 650 12.27 4.13 -1.28
N GLY A 651 12.12 2.88 -1.70
CA GLY A 651 12.36 2.41 -3.07
C GLY A 651 11.20 1.57 -3.58
N GLU A 652 10.10 1.49 -2.83
CA GLU A 652 8.99 0.56 -3.08
C GLU A 652 7.81 1.23 -3.79
N HIS A 653 7.67 2.55 -3.67
CA HIS A 653 6.53 3.27 -4.23
C HIS A 653 6.91 4.00 -5.52
N ASP A 654 5.93 4.14 -6.43
CA ASP A 654 6.12 4.99 -7.61
C ASP A 654 6.34 6.46 -7.21
N SER A 655 7.09 7.17 -8.06
CA SER A 655 7.40 8.58 -7.93
C SER A 655 6.19 9.53 -7.81
N ALA A 656 4.98 9.11 -8.19
CA ALA A 656 3.74 9.86 -8.04
C ALA A 656 2.98 9.59 -6.72
N ALA A 657 3.42 8.64 -5.89
CA ALA A 657 2.68 8.23 -4.69
C ALA A 657 2.63 9.34 -3.63
N ASN A 658 1.49 9.46 -2.93
CA ASN A 658 1.35 10.46 -1.86
C ASN A 658 1.97 9.96 -0.55
N LEU A 659 3.31 10.03 -0.47
CA LEU A 659 4.08 9.48 0.66
C LEU A 659 4.05 10.37 1.91
N TYR A 660 3.91 9.74 3.08
CA TYR A 660 4.02 10.39 4.39
C TYR A 660 4.55 9.42 5.46
N GLY A 661 5.15 9.96 6.52
CA GLY A 661 5.63 9.16 7.63
C GLY A 661 4.57 9.05 8.73
N VAL A 662 4.50 7.94 9.45
CA VAL A 662 3.68 7.82 10.65
C VAL A 662 4.50 7.19 11.76
N PHE A 663 4.49 7.80 12.94
CA PHE A 663 4.98 7.18 14.16
C PHE A 663 3.78 6.82 15.03
N ASP A 664 3.65 5.56 15.43
CA ASP A 664 2.69 5.13 16.43
C ASP A 664 3.41 4.61 17.67
N ALA A 665 3.01 5.12 18.84
CA ALA A 665 3.47 4.63 20.13
C ALA A 665 2.34 3.90 20.84
N GLU A 666 2.58 2.63 21.19
CA GLU A 666 1.62 1.78 21.90
C GLU A 666 2.17 1.35 23.27
N TYR A 667 1.26 1.21 24.23
CA TYR A 667 1.51 0.53 25.49
C TYR A 667 0.28 -0.27 25.88
N THR A 668 0.50 -1.52 26.30
CA THR A 668 -0.51 -2.40 26.91
C THR A 668 -0.21 -2.51 28.40
N ASP A 669 -1.20 -2.26 29.25
CA ASP A 669 -1.11 -2.34 30.72
C ASP A 669 -1.02 -3.80 31.24
N THR A 670 -1.09 -4.03 32.56
CA THR A 670 -1.19 -5.41 33.11
C THR A 670 -2.59 -6.03 33.04
N GLY A 671 -3.63 -5.22 32.89
CA GLY A 671 -5.02 -5.65 32.68
C GLY A 671 -5.37 -6.11 31.26
N GLY A 672 -4.47 -5.86 30.30
CA GLY A 672 -4.61 -6.20 28.88
C GLY A 672 -5.26 -5.11 28.01
N LEU A 673 -5.37 -3.86 28.46
CA LEU A 673 -5.84 -2.74 27.62
C LEU A 673 -4.66 -2.03 26.96
N THR A 674 -4.79 -1.80 25.65
CA THR A 674 -3.79 -1.12 24.82
C THR A 674 -4.29 0.26 24.42
N THR A 675 -3.41 1.27 24.50
CA THR A 675 -3.67 2.63 23.98
C THR A 675 -2.54 3.04 23.04
N HIS A 676 -2.89 3.78 21.98
CA HIS A 676 -2.01 4.24 20.92
C HIS A 676 -1.89 5.78 20.92
N SER A 677 -0.81 6.31 20.35
CA SER A 677 -0.57 7.75 20.18
C SER A 677 0.16 8.03 18.88
N VAL A 678 -0.62 8.30 17.83
CA VAL A 678 -0.13 8.44 16.45
C VAL A 678 0.36 9.86 16.14
N ARG A 679 1.43 9.97 15.35
CA ARG A 679 1.97 11.23 14.80
C ARG A 679 2.31 11.04 13.32
N THR A 680 1.45 11.55 12.44
CA THR A 680 1.78 11.74 11.01
C THR A 680 2.86 12.81 10.85
N LEU A 681 3.87 12.52 10.03
CA LEU A 681 4.99 13.37 9.61
C LEU A 681 4.87 13.64 8.11
N GLN A 682 5.39 14.78 7.65
CA GLN A 682 5.26 15.17 6.25
C GLN A 682 6.60 15.16 5.54
N PRO A 683 6.68 14.73 4.27
CA PRO A 683 7.93 14.82 3.55
C PRO A 683 8.29 16.30 3.35
N ARG A 684 9.60 16.61 3.46
CA ARG A 684 10.15 17.96 3.24
C ARG A 684 9.93 18.42 1.79
N HIS A 685 9.97 17.47 0.86
CA HIS A 685 9.72 17.65 -0.56
C HIS A 685 8.41 16.93 -0.90
N ARG A 686 7.49 17.58 -1.61
CA ARG A 686 6.15 17.06 -1.89
C ARG A 686 5.62 17.66 -3.19
N GLN A 687 4.99 16.83 -4.01
CA GLN A 687 4.24 17.27 -5.18
C GLN A 687 2.99 18.07 -4.74
N GLY A 688 2.56 19.03 -5.56
CA GLY A 688 1.55 20.03 -5.24
C GLY A 688 0.14 19.47 -5.23
N GLU A 689 -0.15 18.51 -6.11
CA GLU A 689 -1.44 17.84 -6.29
C GLU A 689 -1.88 17.04 -5.06
N HIS A 690 -0.94 16.65 -4.20
CA HIS A 690 -1.19 15.95 -2.94
C HIS A 690 -1.72 16.87 -1.83
N PHE A 691 -2.52 17.88 -2.18
CA PHE A 691 -3.15 18.83 -1.26
C PHE A 691 -4.35 18.20 -0.53
N GLY A 692 -4.61 18.66 0.69
CA GLY A 692 -5.76 18.23 1.49
C GLY A 692 -7.03 19.03 1.22
N ALA A 693 -6.90 20.31 0.89
CA ALA A 693 -8.00 21.18 0.48
C ALA A 693 -7.52 22.25 -0.51
N GLN A 694 -8.47 22.84 -1.25
CA GLN A 694 -8.19 23.85 -2.27
C GLN A 694 -9.35 24.83 -2.49
N SER A 695 -9.05 25.95 -3.13
CA SER A 695 -10.03 26.86 -3.75
C SER A 695 -9.57 27.28 -5.14
N GLY A 696 -10.44 27.11 -6.13
CA GLY A 696 -10.33 27.61 -7.51
C GLY A 696 -9.49 26.78 -8.48
N VAL A 697 -8.56 25.97 -7.99
CA VAL A 697 -7.58 25.23 -8.82
C VAL A 697 -8.14 23.92 -9.38
N GLN A 698 -7.43 23.35 -10.36
CA GLN A 698 -7.64 21.99 -10.86
C GLN A 698 -6.28 21.29 -11.06
N ILE A 699 -6.29 19.96 -11.17
CA ILE A 699 -5.10 19.20 -11.56
C ILE A 699 -4.92 19.30 -13.08
N ALA A 700 -3.69 19.55 -13.53
CA ALA A 700 -3.32 19.48 -14.94
C ALA A 700 -2.32 18.33 -15.16
N GLU A 701 -2.40 17.68 -16.32
CA GLU A 701 -1.57 16.53 -16.70
C GLU A 701 -0.37 17.03 -17.54
N HIS A 702 0.84 16.83 -17.03
CA HIS A 702 2.10 17.29 -17.60
C HIS A 702 3.18 16.21 -17.49
N ALA A 703 3.50 15.53 -18.59
CA ALA A 703 4.44 14.39 -18.58
C ALA A 703 5.89 14.73 -18.16
N THR A 704 6.24 16.00 -17.99
CA THR A 704 7.53 16.48 -17.45
C THR A 704 7.44 17.04 -16.03
N ALA A 705 6.27 16.96 -15.41
CA ALA A 705 6.06 17.15 -13.97
C ALA A 705 6.46 15.88 -13.20
N GLU A 706 6.78 16.03 -11.92
CA GLU A 706 6.93 14.93 -10.98
C GLU A 706 5.58 14.20 -10.87
N GLY A 707 5.57 12.88 -10.98
CA GLY A 707 4.34 12.07 -11.08
C GLY A 707 3.39 12.41 -12.24
N GLY A 708 3.85 13.21 -13.21
CA GLY A 708 3.07 13.57 -14.40
C GLY A 708 1.98 14.64 -14.18
N ARG A 709 1.91 15.29 -13.01
CA ARG A 709 0.80 16.19 -12.65
C ARG A 709 1.24 17.50 -12.00
N THR A 710 0.39 18.52 -12.11
CA THR A 710 0.58 19.82 -11.45
C THR A 710 -0.72 20.32 -10.84
N VAL A 711 -0.60 21.27 -9.91
CA VAL A 711 -1.70 22.17 -9.56
C VAL A 711 -1.69 23.33 -10.55
N GLY A 712 -2.70 23.34 -11.42
CA GLY A 712 -2.87 24.34 -12.48
C GLY A 712 -4.20 25.08 -12.39
N PHE A 713 -4.53 25.77 -13.49
CA PHE A 713 -5.75 26.60 -13.62
C PHE A 713 -5.90 27.71 -12.56
N THR A 714 -4.78 28.16 -11.99
CA THR A 714 -4.74 29.07 -10.83
C THR A 714 -5.17 30.50 -11.16
N ASP A 715 -5.95 31.15 -10.29
CA ASP A 715 -6.34 32.56 -10.37
C ASP A 715 -5.88 33.39 -9.15
N ASP A 716 -6.02 34.73 -9.20
CA ASP A 716 -5.59 35.61 -8.09
C ASP A 716 -6.50 35.45 -6.86
N GLY A 717 -5.95 34.83 -5.81
CA GLY A 717 -6.65 34.57 -4.55
C GLY A 717 -6.94 33.08 -4.29
N ASP A 718 -6.72 32.23 -5.29
CA ASP A 718 -6.81 30.78 -5.16
C ASP A 718 -5.75 30.23 -4.21
N TRP A 719 -5.96 29.01 -3.72
CA TRP A 719 -5.02 28.37 -2.81
C TRP A 719 -5.16 26.85 -2.77
N ILE A 720 -4.07 26.21 -2.33
CA ILE A 720 -4.03 24.81 -1.87
C ILE A 720 -3.50 24.76 -0.45
N SER A 721 -3.91 23.76 0.33
CA SER A 721 -3.47 23.59 1.71
C SER A 721 -3.11 22.16 2.09
N PHE A 722 -2.24 22.04 3.09
CA PHE A 722 -1.72 20.77 3.60
C PHE A 722 -1.73 20.78 5.13
N GLN A 723 -2.36 19.77 5.74
CA GLN A 723 -2.45 19.60 7.19
C GLN A 723 -2.17 18.13 7.54
N PRO A 724 -1.47 17.84 8.65
CA PRO A 724 -0.75 18.75 9.56
C PRO A 724 0.63 19.16 9.02
N TYR A 725 1.13 20.34 9.38
CA TYR A 725 2.55 20.74 9.19
C TYR A 725 3.11 21.46 10.43
N VAL A 726 4.40 21.26 10.75
CA VAL A 726 5.16 22.06 11.72
C VAL A 726 6.18 22.91 10.98
N LEU A 727 5.96 24.22 10.95
CA LEU A 727 6.75 25.15 10.14
C LEU A 727 7.84 25.89 10.95
N ALA A 728 7.88 25.74 12.28
CA ALA A 728 8.76 26.46 13.20
C ALA A 728 10.26 26.38 12.86
N GLY A 729 10.70 25.27 12.24
CA GLY A 729 12.10 25.06 11.81
C GLY A 729 12.37 25.42 10.34
N ALA A 730 11.35 25.73 9.54
CA ALA A 730 11.48 25.99 8.11
C ALA A 730 11.96 27.44 7.86
N THR A 731 13.11 27.59 7.20
CA THR A 731 13.74 28.88 6.88
C THR A 731 13.72 29.21 5.40
N ARG A 732 13.40 28.23 4.55
CA ARG A 732 13.32 28.37 3.09
C ARG A 732 12.15 27.53 2.56
N PHE A 733 11.49 28.05 1.55
CA PHE A 733 10.57 27.32 0.69
C PHE A 733 11.07 27.44 -0.76
N THR A 734 11.12 26.35 -1.49
CA THR A 734 11.34 26.35 -2.94
C THR A 734 10.19 25.60 -3.61
N ALA A 735 9.73 26.06 -4.76
CA ALA A 735 8.76 25.34 -5.58
C ALA A 735 9.25 25.25 -7.03
N ARG A 736 9.03 24.09 -7.64
CA ARG A 736 9.17 23.86 -9.08
C ARG A 736 7.86 24.29 -9.73
N VAL A 737 7.95 25.24 -10.65
CA VAL A 737 6.78 25.94 -11.23
C VAL A 737 6.93 26.15 -12.72
N ALA A 738 5.81 26.21 -13.43
CA ALA A 738 5.76 26.54 -14.85
C ALA A 738 4.69 27.62 -15.13
N SER A 739 4.83 28.37 -16.22
CA SER A 739 3.89 29.44 -16.56
C SER A 739 3.88 29.70 -18.06
N GLY A 740 2.82 29.22 -18.72
CA GLY A 740 2.38 29.73 -20.02
C GLY A 740 1.52 31.01 -19.90
N GLY A 741 1.06 31.34 -18.69
CA GLY A 741 0.23 32.50 -18.38
C GLY A 741 1.02 33.76 -18.02
N ALA A 742 0.43 34.60 -17.17
CA ALA A 742 1.00 35.89 -16.76
C ALA A 742 2.12 35.78 -15.70
N GLY A 743 2.37 34.60 -15.13
CA GLY A 743 3.18 34.44 -13.92
C GLY A 743 2.49 35.07 -12.71
N GLY A 744 3.25 35.30 -11.64
CA GLY A 744 2.68 35.91 -10.44
C GLY A 744 3.55 35.82 -9.20
N THR A 745 2.94 35.50 -8.07
CA THR A 745 3.60 35.30 -6.77
C THR A 745 2.93 34.18 -6.00
N LEU A 746 3.73 33.21 -5.57
CA LEU A 746 3.31 32.13 -4.68
C LEU A 746 3.58 32.56 -3.23
N GLN A 747 2.53 32.67 -2.43
CA GLN A 747 2.61 33.07 -1.02
C GLN A 747 2.53 31.87 -0.09
N VAL A 748 3.47 31.76 0.85
CA VAL A 748 3.51 30.70 1.86
C VAL A 748 2.92 31.24 3.15
N ARG A 749 1.83 30.64 3.61
CA ARG A 749 1.04 31.10 4.78
C ARG A 749 0.79 29.96 5.78
N ALA A 750 0.48 30.34 7.02
CA ALA A 750 0.11 29.41 8.08
C ALA A 750 -1.36 29.59 8.51
N GLY A 751 -2.06 28.48 8.76
CA GLY A 751 -3.36 28.40 9.44
C GLY A 751 -4.59 28.86 8.65
N SER A 752 -4.44 29.72 7.64
CA SER A 752 -5.48 30.00 6.64
C SER A 752 -4.88 30.69 5.41
N ALA A 753 -5.62 30.72 4.28
CA ALA A 753 -5.25 31.49 3.10
C ALA A 753 -5.09 33.01 3.36
N THR A 754 -5.69 33.53 4.44
CA THR A 754 -5.54 34.92 4.92
C THR A 754 -4.64 35.05 6.15
N GLY A 755 -4.08 33.94 6.64
CA GLY A 755 -3.27 33.85 7.85
C GLY A 755 -1.87 34.44 7.71
N PRO A 756 -1.01 34.35 8.75
CA PRO A 756 0.33 34.91 8.74
C PRO A 756 1.14 34.52 7.49
N LEU A 757 1.66 35.54 6.81
CA LEU A 757 2.55 35.37 5.65
C LEU A 757 3.95 35.04 6.15
N LEU A 758 4.45 33.85 5.80
CA LEU A 758 5.77 33.36 6.20
C LEU A 758 6.84 33.76 5.18
N GLY A 759 6.48 33.77 3.89
CA GLY A 759 7.33 34.15 2.78
C GLY A 759 6.56 34.22 1.46
N SER A 760 7.20 34.74 0.41
CA SER A 760 6.64 34.82 -0.94
C SER A 760 7.73 34.60 -1.99
N ALA A 761 7.41 33.85 -3.04
CA ALA A 761 8.28 33.62 -4.20
C ALA A 761 7.66 34.22 -5.46
N THR A 762 8.41 35.02 -6.21
CA THR A 762 7.97 35.54 -7.51
C THR A 762 8.03 34.42 -8.55
N VAL A 763 6.94 34.21 -9.30
CA VAL A 763 6.86 33.23 -10.38
C VAL A 763 6.98 33.94 -11.73
N PRO A 764 8.06 33.70 -12.51
CA PRO A 764 8.20 34.29 -13.83
C PRO A 764 7.35 33.55 -14.86
N VAL A 765 7.08 34.21 -16.00
CA VAL A 765 6.62 33.51 -17.21
C VAL A 765 7.77 32.64 -17.72
N THR A 766 7.60 31.31 -17.69
CA THR A 766 8.67 30.37 -18.07
C THR A 766 8.70 30.08 -19.57
N GLY A 767 7.61 30.38 -20.29
CA GLY A 767 7.50 30.24 -21.74
C GLY A 767 6.64 29.04 -22.18
N GLY A 768 6.12 28.25 -21.24
CA GLY A 768 5.22 27.14 -21.51
C GLY A 768 4.84 26.40 -20.22
N TRP A 769 3.78 25.58 -20.29
CA TRP A 769 3.27 24.82 -19.15
C TRP A 769 4.18 23.63 -18.78
N ASP A 770 4.90 23.06 -19.76
CA ASP A 770 5.88 21.99 -19.54
C ASP A 770 7.32 22.52 -19.29
N THR A 771 7.49 23.84 -19.18
CA THR A 771 8.80 24.50 -18.97
C THR A 771 8.96 24.90 -17.51
N PHE A 772 9.52 24.01 -16.71
CA PHE A 772 9.65 24.19 -15.26
C PHE A 772 10.91 24.98 -14.85
N THR A 773 10.81 25.73 -13.76
CA THR A 773 11.92 26.41 -13.08
C THR A 773 11.70 26.44 -11.57
N ASP A 774 12.78 26.54 -10.79
CA ASP A 774 12.70 26.70 -9.34
C ASP A 774 12.52 28.16 -8.94
N VAL A 775 11.54 28.43 -8.07
CA VAL A 775 11.36 29.71 -7.38
C VAL A 775 11.55 29.53 -5.88
N THR A 776 12.06 30.54 -5.18
CA THR A 776 12.43 30.40 -3.76
C THR A 776 12.00 31.59 -2.91
N ALA A 777 11.48 31.30 -1.72
CA ALA A 777 11.17 32.25 -0.66
C ALA A 777 12.00 31.96 0.60
N ALA A 778 12.44 33.01 1.29
CA ALA A 778 12.85 32.89 2.69
C ALA A 778 11.59 32.82 3.57
N LEU A 779 11.62 31.97 4.59
CA LEU A 779 10.53 31.82 5.57
C LEU A 779 10.90 32.41 6.91
N SER A 780 9.94 33.06 7.56
CA SER A 780 10.08 33.60 8.92
C SER A 780 8.72 33.71 9.62
N GLY A 781 8.72 33.85 10.95
CA GLY A 781 7.47 34.08 11.71
C GLY A 781 6.51 32.88 11.79
N ALA A 782 7.00 31.66 11.51
CA ALA A 782 6.21 30.45 11.59
C ALA A 782 5.73 30.16 13.03
N PRO A 783 4.51 29.60 13.21
CA PRO A 783 4.03 29.20 14.53
C PRO A 783 4.87 28.04 15.09
N ALA A 784 4.99 27.98 16.42
CA ALA A 784 5.84 27.00 17.11
C ALA A 784 5.31 25.56 17.10
N GLY A 785 3.98 25.39 16.97
CA GLY A 785 3.31 24.09 16.96
C GLY A 785 2.81 23.69 15.57
N THR A 786 2.03 22.60 15.54
CA THR A 786 1.30 22.15 14.34
C THR A 786 0.36 23.23 13.82
N THR A 787 0.32 23.37 12.50
CA THR A 787 -0.52 24.31 11.76
C THR A 787 -0.91 23.68 10.42
N GLU A 788 -1.66 24.43 9.61
CA GLU A 788 -1.96 24.10 8.22
C GLU A 788 -1.07 24.98 7.32
N LEU A 789 -0.40 24.38 6.35
CA LEU A 789 0.42 25.07 5.35
C LEU A 789 -0.49 25.48 4.19
N PHE A 790 -0.55 26.79 3.88
CA PHE A 790 -1.26 27.31 2.71
C PHE A 790 -0.27 27.82 1.67
N LEU A 791 -0.50 27.44 0.42
CA LEU A 791 0.13 28.05 -0.75
C LEU A 791 -0.95 28.83 -1.50
N VAL A 792 -0.80 30.16 -1.55
CA VAL A 792 -1.81 31.08 -2.13
C VAL A 792 -1.27 31.71 -3.40
N PHE A 793 -2.01 31.55 -4.49
CA PHE A 793 -1.67 32.02 -5.84
C PHE A 793 -2.10 33.48 -5.99
N ARG A 794 -1.16 34.36 -6.36
CA ARG A 794 -1.42 35.79 -6.54
C ARG A 794 -0.92 36.27 -7.90
N GLY A 795 -1.69 37.14 -8.55
CA GLY A 795 -1.39 37.64 -9.89
C GLY A 795 -2.29 38.79 -10.32
N PRO A 796 -2.27 39.20 -11.59
CA PRO A 796 -3.18 40.23 -12.08
C PRO A 796 -4.61 39.66 -12.15
N THR A 797 -5.52 40.23 -11.37
CA THR A 797 -6.91 39.77 -11.26
C THR A 797 -7.60 39.70 -12.63
N GLY A 798 -8.22 38.56 -12.94
CA GLY A 798 -8.99 38.35 -14.17
C GLY A 798 -8.16 37.95 -15.40
N GLN A 799 -6.91 37.52 -15.23
CA GLN A 799 -6.13 36.89 -16.32
C GLN A 799 -6.51 35.41 -16.53
N GLY A 800 -6.83 34.67 -15.46
CA GLY A 800 -6.92 33.21 -15.49
C GLY A 800 -5.55 32.54 -15.68
N ASN A 801 -5.40 31.30 -15.18
CA ASN A 801 -4.23 30.44 -15.38
C ASN A 801 -2.90 31.21 -15.16
N LEU A 802 -2.60 31.59 -13.92
CA LEU A 802 -1.43 32.41 -13.60
C LEU A 802 -0.13 31.63 -13.81
N PHE A 803 -0.01 30.50 -13.12
CA PHE A 803 1.13 29.58 -13.15
C PHE A 803 0.78 28.25 -12.47
N ASP A 804 1.51 27.21 -12.81
CA ASP A 804 1.37 25.87 -12.26
C ASP A 804 2.42 25.61 -11.17
N VAL A 805 2.04 24.86 -10.13
CA VAL A 805 2.95 24.33 -9.12
C VAL A 805 3.00 22.82 -9.26
N ASP A 806 4.20 22.33 -9.54
CA ASP A 806 4.51 20.91 -9.68
C ASP A 806 4.88 20.33 -8.31
N ALA A 807 5.99 20.76 -7.71
CA ALA A 807 6.39 20.31 -6.38
C ALA A 807 6.98 21.44 -5.53
N PHE A 808 7.09 21.22 -4.22
CA PHE A 808 7.75 22.14 -3.29
C PHE A 808 8.65 21.44 -2.29
N THR A 809 9.61 22.19 -1.75
CA THR A 809 10.59 21.72 -0.75
C THR A 809 10.80 22.74 0.37
N LEU A 810 10.60 22.29 1.61
CA LEU A 810 10.90 23.04 2.84
C LEU A 810 12.36 22.81 3.27
N GLY A 811 13.16 23.87 3.24
CA GLY A 811 14.50 23.89 3.82
C GLY A 811 14.43 24.29 5.30
N THR A 812 14.79 23.37 6.19
CA THR A 812 14.85 23.62 7.64
C THR A 812 16.23 24.14 8.08
N GLY A 813 16.25 25.17 8.92
CA GLY A 813 17.45 25.90 9.33
C GLY A 813 18.39 25.19 10.31
N SER A 814 18.40 23.86 10.33
CA SER A 814 19.32 23.07 11.14
C SER A 814 20.64 22.88 10.40
N THR A 815 21.73 23.47 10.90
CA THR A 815 23.09 23.04 10.55
C THR A 815 23.45 21.76 11.30
N THR A 816 22.67 20.70 11.08
CA THR A 816 23.13 19.32 11.26
C THR A 816 23.88 18.95 9.99
N THR A 817 25.18 19.22 9.98
CA THR A 817 26.08 18.67 8.97
C THR A 817 26.30 17.19 9.29
N THR A 818 25.36 16.33 8.87
CA THR A 818 25.60 14.90 8.84
C THR A 818 26.81 14.66 7.92
N PRO A 819 27.84 13.94 8.38
CA PRO A 819 28.92 13.51 7.50
C PRO A 819 28.34 12.60 6.42
N TRP A 820 28.85 12.75 5.21
CA TRP A 820 28.60 11.82 4.12
C TRP A 820 29.66 10.73 4.21
N GLU A 821 29.22 9.49 4.33
CA GLU A 821 30.10 8.32 4.19
C GLU A 821 30.69 8.34 2.77
N ALA A 822 32.02 8.30 2.66
CA ALA A 822 32.67 8.58 1.39
C ALA A 822 32.47 7.44 0.38
N GLU A 823 32.27 6.21 0.86
CA GLU A 823 31.90 5.04 0.05
C GLU A 823 30.48 5.12 -0.52
N SER A 824 29.62 6.04 -0.07
CA SER A 824 28.26 6.23 -0.60
C SER A 824 28.23 7.01 -1.93
N TYR A 825 29.21 6.77 -2.81
CA TYR A 825 29.28 7.43 -4.12
C TYR A 825 28.27 6.85 -5.11
N SER A 826 27.64 7.74 -5.88
CA SER A 826 26.65 7.40 -6.92
C SER A 826 27.27 7.00 -8.26
N SER A 827 28.55 7.33 -8.45
CA SER A 827 29.34 7.02 -9.65
C SER A 827 30.82 7.12 -9.31
N ALA A 828 31.68 6.37 -9.99
CA ALA A 828 33.12 6.35 -9.71
C ALA A 828 33.95 5.88 -10.90
N SER A 829 35.26 6.12 -10.82
CA SER A 829 36.29 5.47 -11.61
C SER A 829 37.48 5.14 -10.71
N GLY A 830 37.96 3.89 -10.78
CA GLY A 830 39.13 3.37 -10.06
C GLY A 830 38.90 3.04 -8.58
N VAL A 831 38.22 3.92 -7.84
CA VAL A 831 37.97 3.72 -6.39
C VAL A 831 36.98 2.60 -6.09
N GLN A 832 37.12 2.03 -4.89
CA GLN A 832 36.26 0.95 -4.37
C GLN A 832 36.05 1.14 -2.86
N SER A 833 35.02 0.51 -2.28
CA SER A 833 34.86 0.47 -0.83
C SER A 833 35.92 -0.44 -0.19
N ALA A 834 36.62 0.04 0.85
CA ALA A 834 37.58 -0.75 1.63
C ALA A 834 37.08 -0.93 3.08
N ALA A 835 37.36 -2.08 3.69
CA ALA A 835 36.83 -2.42 5.01
C ALA A 835 37.80 -2.03 6.13
N HIS A 836 37.37 -1.10 6.99
CA HIS A 836 38.16 -0.53 8.08
C HIS A 836 37.35 -0.47 9.38
N GLY A 837 37.70 -1.31 10.35
CA GLY A 837 36.95 -1.42 11.61
C GLY A 837 37.00 -0.18 12.52
N SER A 838 37.84 0.81 12.20
CA SER A 838 37.90 2.12 12.85
C SER A 838 37.26 3.25 12.02
N ALA A 839 36.63 2.93 10.90
CA ALA A 839 35.82 3.85 10.10
C ALA A 839 34.38 3.95 10.62
N SER A 840 33.70 5.04 10.28
CA SER A 840 32.24 5.15 10.32
C SER A 840 31.65 4.14 9.32
N GLY A 841 30.51 3.54 9.64
CA GLY A 841 29.96 2.42 8.85
C GLY A 841 30.81 1.13 8.77
N GLY A 842 32.09 1.17 9.17
CA GLY A 842 33.06 0.09 8.99
C GLY A 842 33.72 0.07 7.60
N LEU A 843 33.47 1.07 6.75
CA LEU A 843 33.95 1.16 5.37
C LEU A 843 34.61 2.51 5.09
N THR A 844 35.38 2.58 4.01
CA THR A 844 35.96 3.81 3.44
C THR A 844 35.79 3.79 1.93
N LEU A 845 35.83 4.96 1.29
CA LEU A 845 36.27 5.07 -0.10
C LEU A 845 37.79 4.88 -0.10
N GLY A 846 38.25 3.79 -0.70
CA GLY A 846 39.66 3.41 -0.78
C GLY A 846 40.09 3.01 -2.19
N TYR A 847 41.26 2.35 -2.27
CA TYR A 847 41.91 1.97 -3.53
C TYR A 847 42.25 3.15 -4.47
N VAL A 848 42.33 4.36 -3.92
CA VAL A 848 42.50 5.61 -4.68
C VAL A 848 43.87 5.70 -5.37
N ASP A 849 43.91 5.73 -6.70
CA ASP A 849 45.10 6.04 -7.51
C ASP A 849 45.04 7.47 -8.12
N ASP A 850 46.13 7.90 -8.79
CA ASP A 850 46.19 9.21 -9.47
C ASP A 850 45.28 9.25 -10.70
N GLY A 851 44.36 10.23 -10.74
CA GLY A 851 43.39 10.42 -11.83
C GLY A 851 42.01 9.81 -11.57
N ASP A 852 41.85 9.07 -10.47
CA ASP A 852 40.57 8.49 -10.04
C ASP A 852 39.57 9.56 -9.55
N TRP A 853 38.30 9.18 -9.47
CA TRP A 853 37.23 10.08 -9.01
C TRP A 853 36.01 9.34 -8.46
N ALA A 854 35.24 10.06 -7.63
CA ALA A 854 33.93 9.63 -7.11
C ALA A 854 32.92 10.78 -7.19
N GLY A 855 31.71 10.50 -7.69
CA GLY A 855 30.63 11.45 -7.90
C GLY A 855 29.44 11.16 -6.98
N TYR A 856 28.85 12.21 -6.40
CA TYR A 856 27.78 12.14 -5.39
C TYR A 856 26.58 12.97 -5.88
N ALA A 857 25.65 12.31 -6.56
CA ALA A 857 24.48 12.93 -7.21
C ALA A 857 23.61 13.73 -6.22
N SER A 858 23.43 13.20 -5.00
CA SER A 858 22.64 13.80 -3.91
C SER A 858 23.36 14.94 -3.17
N VAL A 859 24.66 15.15 -3.40
CA VAL A 859 25.47 16.16 -2.69
C VAL A 859 25.61 17.43 -3.52
N SER A 860 24.71 18.39 -3.32
CA SER A 860 24.81 19.68 -4.02
C SER A 860 25.99 20.52 -3.53
N THR A 861 26.82 21.02 -4.45
CA THR A 861 27.91 21.96 -4.16
C THR A 861 27.45 23.40 -3.95
N ALA A 862 26.18 23.71 -4.17
CA ALA A 862 25.66 25.07 -4.10
C ALA A 862 25.88 25.69 -2.71
N GLY A 863 26.50 26.87 -2.69
CA GLY A 863 26.76 27.63 -1.46
C GLY A 863 27.80 27.01 -0.51
N ALA A 864 28.55 25.98 -0.94
CA ALA A 864 29.62 25.37 -0.15
C ALA A 864 30.81 26.34 -0.03
N THR A 865 31.29 26.56 1.20
CA THR A 865 32.35 27.53 1.53
C THR A 865 33.51 26.93 2.31
N ALA A 866 33.32 25.76 2.90
CA ALA A 866 34.42 24.94 3.40
C ALA A 866 34.05 23.46 3.35
N VAL A 867 35.06 22.60 3.47
CA VAL A 867 34.92 21.16 3.57
C VAL A 867 35.88 20.60 4.61
N SER A 868 35.46 19.54 5.29
CA SER A 868 36.31 18.69 6.11
C SER A 868 36.11 17.24 5.70
N ALA A 869 37.19 16.46 5.62
CA ALA A 869 37.16 15.03 5.35
C ALA A 869 38.01 14.27 6.39
N ARG A 870 37.51 13.14 6.88
CA ARG A 870 38.26 12.18 7.69
C ARG A 870 38.93 11.19 6.73
N VAL A 871 40.25 11.08 6.82
CA VAL A 871 41.10 10.38 5.84
C VAL A 871 42.20 9.60 6.53
N SER A 872 42.66 8.53 5.89
CA SER A 872 43.82 7.74 6.31
C SER A 872 44.76 7.47 5.13
N SER A 873 46.03 7.18 5.39
CA SER A 873 47.00 6.90 4.33
C SER A 873 48.19 6.13 4.89
N ALA A 874 48.42 4.94 4.35
CA ALA A 874 49.70 4.23 4.44
C ALA A 874 50.57 4.43 3.17
N GLY A 875 50.02 5.07 2.14
CA GLY A 875 50.71 5.42 0.90
C GLY A 875 51.55 6.70 1.02
N ALA A 876 51.80 7.36 -0.11
CA ALA A 876 52.53 8.62 -0.17
C ALA A 876 51.69 9.86 0.22
N GLY A 877 50.40 9.67 0.53
CA GLY A 877 49.42 10.76 0.57
C GLY A 877 49.11 11.31 -0.82
N GLY A 878 48.44 12.45 -0.89
CA GLY A 878 48.09 13.08 -2.17
C GLY A 878 47.27 14.35 -2.00
N THR A 879 46.50 14.70 -3.01
CA THR A 879 45.57 15.85 -2.98
C THR A 879 44.17 15.39 -3.35
N LEU A 880 43.22 15.69 -2.45
CA LEU A 880 41.79 15.53 -2.63
C LEU A 880 41.21 16.84 -3.17
N GLN A 881 40.58 16.80 -4.33
CA GLN A 881 39.98 17.97 -4.98
C GLN A 881 38.45 17.86 -4.99
N PHE A 882 37.76 18.98 -4.77
CA PHE A 882 36.31 19.07 -4.71
C PHE A 882 35.80 19.86 -5.92
N ARG A 883 34.99 19.23 -6.78
CA ARG A 883 34.52 19.78 -8.06
C ARG A 883 33.00 19.78 -8.15
N SER A 884 32.46 20.68 -8.96
CA SER A 884 31.02 20.82 -9.22
C SER A 884 30.62 20.21 -10.56
N GLY A 885 29.54 19.44 -10.59
CA GLY A 885 28.85 19.00 -11.80
C GLY A 885 29.48 17.82 -12.55
N SER A 886 30.81 17.74 -12.60
CA SER A 886 31.55 16.60 -13.18
C SER A 886 32.98 16.51 -12.64
N GLN A 887 33.64 15.38 -12.89
CA GLN A 887 35.06 15.16 -12.58
C GLN A 887 36.01 16.13 -13.31
N THR A 888 35.58 16.73 -14.42
CA THR A 888 36.31 17.80 -15.12
C THR A 888 35.74 19.20 -14.85
N GLY A 889 34.72 19.29 -13.99
CA GLY A 889 33.99 20.52 -13.70
C GLY A 889 34.77 21.53 -12.83
N PRO A 890 34.16 22.70 -12.55
CA PRO A 890 34.79 23.77 -11.77
C PRO A 890 35.36 23.29 -10.44
N LEU A 891 36.65 23.56 -10.21
CA LEU A 891 37.33 23.28 -8.95
C LEU A 891 36.86 24.28 -7.89
N LEU A 892 36.24 23.76 -6.82
CA LEU A 892 35.75 24.54 -5.69
C LEU A 892 36.86 24.77 -4.66
N GLY A 893 37.70 23.75 -4.46
CA GLY A 893 38.87 23.80 -3.60
C GLY A 893 39.57 22.45 -3.56
N SER A 894 40.71 22.38 -2.87
CA SER A 894 41.49 21.16 -2.71
C SER A 894 42.18 21.12 -1.35
N VAL A 895 42.46 19.92 -0.87
CA VAL A 895 43.17 19.67 0.40
C VAL A 895 44.25 18.61 0.20
N THR A 896 45.42 18.84 0.79
CA THR A 896 46.48 17.83 0.83
C THR A 896 46.15 16.80 1.91
N VAL A 897 46.18 15.52 1.54
CA VAL A 897 46.05 14.39 2.45
C VAL A 897 47.46 13.93 2.86
N PRO A 898 47.83 14.04 4.15
CA PRO A 898 49.14 13.61 4.63
C PRO A 898 49.20 12.09 4.79
N VAL A 899 50.41 11.53 4.81
CA VAL A 899 50.64 10.17 5.30
C VAL A 899 50.27 10.11 6.78
N THR A 900 49.29 9.27 7.13
CA THR A 900 48.80 9.16 8.52
C THR A 900 49.47 8.03 9.31
N GLY A 901 50.17 7.13 8.62
CA GLY A 901 50.94 6.03 9.21
C GLY A 901 50.21 4.68 9.23
N GLY A 902 49.05 4.57 8.57
CA GLY A 902 48.29 3.34 8.44
C GLY A 902 46.89 3.58 7.87
N TRP A 903 46.30 2.56 7.24
CA TRP A 903 44.95 2.64 6.66
C TRP A 903 43.83 2.77 7.73
N ASP A 904 44.05 2.25 8.94
CA ASP A 904 43.13 2.42 10.07
C ASP A 904 43.44 3.66 10.93
N THR A 905 44.46 4.45 10.57
CA THR A 905 44.92 5.63 11.31
C THR A 905 44.32 6.89 10.67
N PHE A 906 43.17 7.33 11.15
CA PHE A 906 42.45 8.46 10.57
C PHE A 906 42.86 9.82 11.15
N THR A 907 42.88 10.86 10.31
CA THR A 907 42.98 12.27 10.67
C THR A 907 41.93 13.10 9.92
N THR A 908 41.64 14.31 10.36
CA THR A 908 40.74 15.24 9.64
C THR A 908 41.55 16.26 8.86
N VAL A 909 41.28 16.37 7.55
CA VAL A 909 41.81 17.41 6.67
C VAL A 909 40.68 18.35 6.26
N SER A 910 40.96 19.65 6.13
CA SER A 910 39.94 20.66 5.80
C SER A 910 40.46 21.69 4.80
N ALA A 911 39.56 22.22 3.96
CA ALA A 911 39.86 23.29 3.02
C ALA A 911 38.71 24.30 2.92
N THR A 912 39.07 25.57 2.66
CA THR A 912 38.11 26.61 2.25
C THR A 912 37.77 26.40 0.77
N LEU A 913 36.49 26.42 0.43
CA LEU A 913 36.02 26.36 -0.95
C LEU A 913 35.84 27.80 -1.47
N VAL A 914 36.56 28.13 -2.54
CA VAL A 914 36.65 29.48 -3.12
C VAL A 914 36.16 29.55 -4.57
N GLY A 915 36.03 28.41 -5.25
CA GLY A 915 35.40 28.31 -6.55
C GLY A 915 33.87 28.32 -6.46
N THR A 916 33.21 28.70 -7.54
CA THR A 916 31.74 28.75 -7.64
C THR A 916 31.22 27.64 -8.55
N GLY A 917 30.16 26.96 -8.12
CA GLY A 917 29.52 25.90 -8.89
C GLY A 917 28.25 25.38 -8.20
N SER A 918 27.24 25.05 -9.00
CA SER A 918 25.99 24.46 -8.54
C SER A 918 25.73 23.20 -9.35
N GLY A 919 25.73 22.06 -8.67
CA GLY A 919 25.57 20.72 -9.25
C GLY A 919 25.99 19.65 -8.23
N PRO A 920 25.98 18.36 -8.62
CA PRO A 920 26.50 17.29 -7.78
C PRO A 920 28.00 17.45 -7.49
N LEU A 921 28.44 16.93 -6.34
CA LEU A 921 29.84 16.94 -5.93
C LEU A 921 30.61 15.83 -6.66
N PHE A 922 31.80 16.17 -7.14
CA PHE A 922 32.80 15.20 -7.58
C PHE A 922 34.07 15.37 -6.74
N LEU A 923 34.53 14.28 -6.15
CA LEU A 923 35.87 14.17 -5.59
C LEU A 923 36.79 13.64 -6.69
N THR A 924 37.94 14.30 -6.90
CA THR A 924 38.97 13.83 -7.84
C THR A 924 40.31 13.79 -7.15
N PHE A 925 41.08 12.74 -7.38
CA PHE A 925 42.28 12.45 -6.60
C PHE A 925 43.53 12.62 -7.47
N THR A 926 44.56 13.28 -6.93
CA THR A 926 45.82 13.52 -7.65
C THR A 926 47.02 13.30 -6.73
N GLY A 927 48.04 12.58 -7.18
CA GLY A 927 49.15 12.13 -6.32
C GLY A 927 50.31 11.46 -7.07
N GLY A 928 50.96 10.51 -6.39
CA GLY A 928 51.98 9.64 -6.96
C GLY A 928 51.39 8.35 -7.57
N SER A 929 52.24 7.37 -7.83
CA SER A 929 51.80 6.03 -8.26
C SER A 929 51.47 5.12 -7.07
N GLY A 930 50.33 4.42 -7.13
CA GLY A 930 49.88 3.48 -6.09
C GLY A 930 49.01 4.15 -5.03
N SER A 931 48.26 3.31 -4.29
CA SER A 931 47.17 3.73 -3.40
C SER A 931 47.54 4.92 -2.51
N LEU A 932 46.88 6.05 -2.72
CA LEU A 932 47.25 7.36 -2.19
C LEU A 932 46.77 7.53 -0.74
N PHE A 933 45.48 7.38 -0.52
CA PHE A 933 44.78 7.58 0.75
C PHE A 933 43.35 7.05 0.66
N ASP A 934 42.75 6.79 1.82
CA ASP A 934 41.35 6.45 1.97
C ASP A 934 40.58 7.64 2.58
N ILE A 935 39.29 7.72 2.28
CA ILE A 935 38.35 8.68 2.83
C ILE A 935 37.27 7.91 3.56
N ASP A 936 37.04 8.25 4.81
CA ASP A 936 35.99 7.71 5.66
C ASP A 936 34.72 8.55 5.50
N THR A 937 34.75 9.79 5.99
CA THR A 937 33.62 10.72 5.93
C THR A 937 34.02 12.06 5.35
N PHE A 938 33.09 12.79 4.74
CA PHE A 938 33.28 14.20 4.41
C PHE A 938 32.07 15.08 4.75
N THR A 939 32.28 16.39 4.87
CA THR A 939 31.26 17.34 5.31
C THR A 939 31.43 18.66 4.57
N LEU A 940 30.41 19.06 3.79
CA LEU A 940 30.35 20.38 3.17
C LEU A 940 29.72 21.41 4.13
N THR A 941 30.53 22.37 4.58
CA THR A 941 30.07 23.56 5.29
C THR A 941 29.56 24.58 4.26
N ARG A 942 28.38 25.16 4.51
CA ARG A 942 27.78 26.23 3.71
C ARG A 942 27.65 27.47 4.57
N SER A 943 28.04 28.63 4.06
CA SER A 943 27.92 29.88 4.81
C SER A 943 26.46 30.27 4.96
N ALA A 944 25.99 30.46 6.20
CA ALA A 944 24.74 31.16 6.45
C ALA A 944 24.81 32.55 5.79
N ALA A 945 23.79 32.89 4.99
CA ALA A 945 23.74 34.16 4.28
C ALA A 945 23.78 35.32 5.29
N THR A 946 24.93 36.01 5.36
CA THR A 946 25.15 37.04 6.38
C THR A 946 24.38 38.29 5.97
N ALA A 947 23.29 38.57 6.69
CA ALA A 947 22.53 39.81 6.54
C ALA A 947 23.44 41.02 6.80
N ARG A 948 23.87 41.69 5.72
CA ARG A 948 24.69 42.91 5.81
C ARG A 948 23.86 44.04 6.39
N LYS A 949 23.98 44.26 7.70
CA LYS A 949 23.68 45.56 8.32
C LYS A 949 24.74 46.58 7.87
N GLY A 950 24.46 47.29 6.78
CA GLY A 950 25.11 48.56 6.43
C GLY A 950 24.16 49.72 6.76
N ARG A 951 24.72 50.85 7.19
CA ARG A 951 23.97 52.06 7.58
C ARG A 951 23.24 52.73 6.42
#